data_AF-A0A5N8YDB5-F1
#
_entry.id   AF-A0A5N8YDB5-F1
#
_cell.length_a   1.000
_cell.length_b   1.000
_cell.length_c   1.000
_cell.angle_alpha   90.00
_cell.angle_beta   90.00
_cell.angle_gamma   90.00
#
_symmetry.space_group_name_H-M   'P 1'
#
loop_
_entity.id
_entity.type
_entity.pdbx_description
1 polymer ?
#
loop_
_entity_poly.entity_id
_entity_poly.type
_entity_poly.pdbx_seq_one_letter_code
_entity_poly.pdbx_strand_id
1 'polypeptide(L)'
;MTTSFEKIRDALSCGAYSCSCRRGANVHCPSHSDSTPSLTIKEVDGKVLVHCKSGCSQDAVIEGLTEHGLWHSPSTNGHVSDRVTPPSGLTVGALAKAKGLHMDVLKEWGVHDIVTKGVTKVVFPYFGVDGTPTKNIRYRTALEKGVNEDDRFKWEKGSKAILYGLQKLPEIVKRGWGMFVEGESDTLTGWMWDIPTLGIPGKGVWQHEWLAGTEVIDWYLWVEPGAKDLALKVSASFPNVGIISAPPGIKDINTALVMKMDIAQLVDNLRAKSQNISQFLADQDTELLQKIRPVLESDDPIELVKTAMRSGYGGDINKPLTVYLALTSRLIKQRKGTMPVHLIVLGPSSAGKNYMITAATDLLPKIVPEEGVLDGSWFSIPAGTPRALIYYDGPTEHRAVVFGEADSIPGLGQSGPGARLDAGEDNPAASAIRNMLQDNVLEYLVVVTQKDGKPPKTYTIKKEGPTMLVTTAIKPLGHQLMTRLFALDIPGDDNQINAALDKIVQNHKHAPSDPPEALVAYQQYLQDKAPWDVLVPFLAHIRDGLPRKKVATRVLRDFQQTISFIQSVTIARHFLRQTDSDGRLIADIDDYDTTYELLNPMFIETVSGVTEAVTNVVAAVAALKAGDPGGKVTYAALDRQLGVHRQQITREVERAVSRGWLIDNETKPGSPRDIELGETMPDDKGLPTPQSIREAQRHSVT
;
A
#
# COMPACT_ATOMS: atom_id res chain seq x y z
N MET A 1 -59.89 27.09 -0.88
CA MET A 1 -58.72 26.56 -1.63
C MET A 1 -59.13 25.19 -2.13
N THR A 2 -59.24 24.99 -3.44
CA THR A 2 -59.62 23.72 -4.08
C THR A 2 -58.62 22.64 -3.72
N THR A 3 -59.07 21.50 -3.18
CA THR A 3 -58.15 20.43 -2.75
C THR A 3 -57.44 19.81 -3.96
N SER A 4 -56.27 19.18 -3.76
CA SER A 4 -55.53 18.52 -4.85
C SER A 4 -56.38 17.44 -5.54
N PHE A 5 -57.29 16.82 -4.80
CA PHE A 5 -58.28 15.87 -5.30
C PHE A 5 -59.24 16.48 -6.34
N GLU A 6 -59.87 17.62 -6.02
CA GLU A 6 -60.83 18.29 -6.89
C GLU A 6 -60.18 18.77 -8.20
N LYS A 7 -58.94 19.28 -8.12
CA LYS A 7 -58.18 19.73 -9.29
C LYS A 7 -57.89 18.61 -10.29
N ILE A 8 -57.48 17.44 -9.80
CA ILE A 8 -57.19 16.29 -10.67
C ILE A 8 -58.48 15.78 -11.32
N ARG A 9 -59.57 15.70 -10.54
CA ARG A 9 -60.85 15.22 -11.05
C ARG A 9 -61.41 16.12 -12.16
N ASP A 10 -61.33 17.43 -11.96
CA ASP A 10 -61.85 18.39 -12.93
C ASP A 10 -60.98 18.41 -14.21
N ALA A 11 -59.66 18.29 -14.08
CA ALA A 11 -58.74 18.24 -15.22
C ALA A 11 -58.89 16.99 -16.10
N LEU A 12 -59.23 15.84 -15.50
CA LEU A 12 -59.35 14.55 -16.21
C LEU A 12 -60.79 14.15 -16.56
N SER A 13 -61.75 15.06 -16.37
CA SER A 13 -63.14 14.86 -16.79
C SER A 13 -63.35 15.29 -18.24
N CYS A 14 -64.03 14.46 -19.04
CA CYS A 14 -64.27 14.79 -20.44
C CYS A 14 -65.44 15.78 -20.64
N GLY A 15 -65.56 16.32 -21.85
CA GLY A 15 -66.60 17.29 -22.24
C GLY A 15 -68.03 16.73 -22.32
N ALA A 16 -68.21 15.41 -22.31
CA ALA A 16 -69.52 14.78 -22.54
C ALA A 16 -70.41 14.81 -21.29
N TYR A 17 -71.59 15.43 -21.39
CA TYR A 17 -72.53 15.58 -20.28
C TYR A 17 -73.09 14.25 -19.73
N SER A 18 -73.10 13.19 -20.53
CA SER A 18 -73.55 11.86 -20.17
C SER A 18 -72.46 10.95 -19.61
N CYS A 19 -71.19 11.37 -19.63
CA CYS A 19 -70.09 10.53 -19.16
C CYS A 19 -70.09 10.41 -17.63
N SER A 20 -69.85 9.20 -17.13
CA SER A 20 -69.83 8.90 -15.69
C SER A 20 -68.71 9.63 -14.95
N CYS A 21 -67.68 10.16 -15.64
CA CYS A 21 -66.60 10.92 -15.01
C CYS A 21 -67.09 12.19 -14.29
N ARG A 22 -68.25 12.73 -14.70
CA ARG A 22 -68.83 13.96 -14.12
C ARG A 22 -69.69 13.71 -12.88
N ARG A 23 -70.09 12.47 -12.61
CA ARG A 23 -71.04 12.13 -11.53
C ARG A 23 -70.56 11.00 -10.61
N GLY A 24 -69.45 10.34 -10.94
CA GLY A 24 -68.91 9.18 -10.22
C GLY A 24 -67.51 9.42 -9.63
N ALA A 25 -66.99 8.42 -8.92
CA ALA A 25 -65.68 8.45 -8.27
C ALA A 25 -64.48 8.15 -9.19
N ASN A 26 -64.73 7.96 -10.50
CA ASN A 26 -63.68 7.62 -11.47
C ASN A 26 -63.62 8.67 -12.59
N VAL A 27 -62.42 8.99 -13.05
CA VAL A 27 -62.11 9.86 -14.21
C VAL A 27 -61.32 9.09 -15.27
N HIS A 28 -61.04 9.72 -16.40
CA HIS A 28 -60.23 9.10 -17.45
C HIS A 28 -58.77 9.03 -17.02
N CYS A 29 -58.10 7.92 -17.34
CA CYS A 29 -56.71 7.72 -16.96
C CYS A 29 -55.78 8.51 -17.91
N PRO A 30 -54.79 9.28 -17.43
CA PRO A 30 -53.90 10.02 -18.32
C PRO A 30 -52.89 9.11 -19.07
N SER A 31 -52.68 7.89 -18.58
CA SER A 31 -51.66 6.97 -19.11
C SER A 31 -52.17 6.07 -20.25
N HIS A 32 -53.47 6.09 -20.56
CA HIS A 32 -54.04 5.39 -21.71
C HIS A 32 -55.38 6.02 -22.13
N SER A 33 -55.81 5.79 -23.36
CA SER A 33 -57.15 6.22 -23.80
C SER A 33 -58.22 5.21 -23.39
N ASP A 34 -59.13 5.60 -22.50
CA ASP A 34 -60.28 4.81 -22.09
C ASP A 34 -61.61 5.40 -22.59
N SER A 35 -62.48 4.54 -23.14
CA SER A 35 -63.85 4.92 -23.52
C SER A 35 -64.81 5.01 -22.32
N THR A 36 -64.42 4.42 -21.18
CA THR A 36 -65.13 4.50 -19.90
C THR A 36 -64.15 4.89 -18.79
N PRO A 37 -64.50 5.82 -17.89
CA PRO A 37 -63.57 6.32 -16.87
C PRO A 37 -63.01 5.23 -15.95
N SER A 38 -61.72 4.96 -16.06
CA SER A 38 -61.05 3.84 -15.39
C SER A 38 -60.23 4.23 -14.16
N LEU A 39 -59.89 5.51 -13.98
CA LEU A 39 -59.04 5.99 -12.90
C LEU A 39 -59.87 6.40 -11.68
N THR A 40 -59.79 5.64 -10.59
CA THR A 40 -60.38 6.04 -9.30
C THR A 40 -59.42 6.97 -8.57
N ILE A 41 -59.94 8.09 -8.06
CA ILE A 41 -59.21 9.02 -7.19
C ILE A 41 -59.90 9.05 -5.83
N LYS A 42 -59.15 9.04 -4.73
CA LYS A 42 -59.66 9.21 -3.37
C LYS A 42 -58.73 10.10 -2.56
N GLU A 43 -59.28 10.79 -1.57
CA GLU A 43 -58.49 11.51 -0.57
C GLU A 43 -58.66 10.81 0.78
N VAL A 44 -57.55 10.42 1.40
CA VAL A 44 -57.52 9.76 2.72
C VAL A 44 -56.40 10.41 3.53
N ASP A 45 -56.72 10.94 4.71
CA ASP A 45 -55.78 11.60 5.63
C ASP A 45 -54.91 12.69 4.97
N GLY A 46 -55.52 13.50 4.09
CA GLY A 46 -54.85 14.59 3.37
C GLY A 46 -53.91 14.15 2.25
N LYS A 47 -53.89 12.85 1.90
CA LYS A 47 -53.14 12.30 0.77
C LYS A 47 -54.08 11.88 -0.35
N VAL A 48 -53.73 12.22 -1.58
CA VAL A 48 -54.45 11.77 -2.77
C VAL A 48 -53.95 10.38 -3.15
N LEU A 49 -54.88 9.44 -3.31
CA LEU A 49 -54.64 8.09 -3.79
C LEU A 49 -55.30 7.91 -5.16
N VAL A 50 -54.56 7.32 -6.10
CA VAL A 50 -55.00 7.08 -7.47
C VAL A 50 -54.88 5.59 -7.80
N HIS A 51 -55.85 5.03 -8.52
CA HIS A 51 -55.82 3.62 -8.94
C HIS A 51 -56.56 3.42 -10.26
N CYS A 52 -55.85 2.92 -11.28
CA CYS A 52 -56.43 2.61 -12.58
C CYS A 52 -57.02 1.19 -12.60
N LYS A 53 -58.32 1.07 -12.87
CA LYS A 53 -59.01 -0.23 -12.96
C LYS A 53 -58.70 -1.01 -14.24
N SER A 54 -58.15 -0.34 -15.26
CA SER A 54 -57.75 -0.95 -16.54
C SER A 54 -56.33 -1.53 -16.52
N GLY A 55 -55.61 -1.47 -15.38
CA GLY A 55 -54.35 -2.19 -15.18
C GLY A 55 -53.06 -1.38 -15.39
N CYS A 56 -53.10 -0.05 -15.46
CA CYS A 56 -51.88 0.76 -15.45
C CYS A 56 -51.17 0.64 -14.08
N SER A 57 -49.83 0.59 -14.09
CA SER A 57 -49.04 0.65 -12.86
C SER A 57 -49.22 2.01 -12.17
N GLN A 58 -49.01 2.04 -10.84
CA GLN A 58 -49.08 3.26 -10.04
C GLN A 58 -48.14 4.35 -10.59
N ASP A 59 -46.92 3.95 -10.99
CA ASP A 59 -45.90 4.86 -11.52
C ASP A 59 -46.30 5.45 -12.86
N ALA A 60 -46.87 4.67 -13.79
CA ALA A 60 -47.33 5.19 -15.08
C ALA A 60 -48.48 6.20 -14.92
N VAL A 61 -49.35 5.99 -13.93
CA VAL A 61 -50.44 6.93 -13.60
C VAL A 61 -49.87 8.20 -12.96
N ILE A 62 -48.92 8.08 -12.03
CA ILE A 62 -48.26 9.22 -11.39
C ILE A 62 -47.46 10.03 -12.42
N GLU A 63 -46.74 9.37 -13.32
CA GLU A 63 -46.01 10.00 -14.42
C GLU A 63 -46.96 10.75 -15.34
N GLY A 64 -48.04 10.10 -15.81
CA GLY A 64 -49.07 10.77 -16.61
C GLY A 64 -49.69 11.97 -15.89
N LEU A 65 -49.93 11.89 -14.59
CA LEU A 65 -50.40 13.03 -13.79
C LEU A 65 -49.34 14.13 -13.64
N THR A 66 -48.07 13.76 -13.49
CA THR A 66 -46.94 14.68 -13.37
C THR A 66 -46.72 15.44 -14.68
N GLU A 67 -46.78 14.76 -15.82
CA GLU A 67 -46.71 15.37 -17.16
C GLU A 67 -47.83 16.38 -17.39
N HIS A 68 -49.02 16.12 -16.84
CA HIS A 68 -50.16 17.04 -16.88
C HIS A 68 -50.07 18.15 -15.80
N GLY A 69 -49.00 18.20 -15.00
CA GLY A 69 -48.79 19.18 -13.93
C GLY A 69 -49.71 18.99 -12.73
N LEU A 70 -50.26 17.80 -12.54
CA LEU A 70 -51.30 17.47 -11.57
C LEU A 70 -50.77 16.71 -10.34
N TRP A 71 -49.45 16.48 -10.24
CA TRP A 71 -48.83 15.71 -9.15
C TRP A 71 -47.49 16.32 -8.67
N HIS A 72 -47.36 16.57 -7.37
CA HIS A 72 -46.16 17.16 -6.75
C HIS A 72 -45.86 16.43 -5.44
N SER A 73 -44.70 15.77 -5.30
CA SER A 73 -44.32 15.09 -4.05
C SER A 73 -43.13 15.79 -3.37
N PRO A 74 -43.23 16.17 -2.08
CA PRO A 74 -42.08 16.58 -1.27
C PRO A 74 -41.31 15.35 -0.75
N SER A 75 -39.98 15.41 -0.83
CA SER A 75 -39.01 14.40 -0.39
C SER A 75 -39.22 13.87 1.04
N THR A 76 -39.02 12.56 1.29
CA THR A 76 -38.87 12.02 2.66
C THR A 76 -37.89 10.84 2.77
N ASN A 77 -37.16 10.86 3.90
CA ASN A 77 -36.43 9.74 4.51
C ASN A 77 -37.35 8.56 4.91
N GLY A 78 -36.72 7.39 5.09
CA GLY A 78 -37.19 6.01 5.42
C GLY A 78 -38.51 5.80 6.18
N HIS A 79 -39.22 4.65 6.07
CA HIS A 79 -38.73 3.26 6.03
C HIS A 79 -39.79 2.30 5.41
N VAL A 80 -39.31 1.38 4.54
CA VAL A 80 -39.57 -0.08 4.38
C VAL A 80 -41.03 -0.56 4.34
N SER A 81 -41.59 -1.29 3.35
CA SER A 81 -41.18 -2.25 2.30
C SER A 81 -42.34 -2.29 1.28
N ASP A 82 -42.24 -2.29 -0.05
CA ASP A 82 -41.37 -3.00 -0.98
C ASP A 82 -40.64 -2.03 -1.93
N ARG A 83 -39.32 -2.15 -1.96
CA ARG A 83 -38.38 -1.22 -2.57
C ARG A 83 -38.04 -1.67 -4.01
N VAL A 84 -38.40 -0.88 -5.02
CA VAL A 84 -37.52 -0.72 -6.18
C VAL A 84 -36.56 0.43 -5.85
N THR A 85 -35.50 0.05 -5.16
CA THR A 85 -34.30 0.88 -4.95
C THR A 85 -33.78 1.31 -6.34
N PRO A 86 -33.23 2.54 -6.53
CA PRO A 86 -32.40 2.79 -7.71
C PRO A 86 -31.35 1.67 -7.80
N PRO A 87 -31.08 1.10 -8.99
CA PRO A 87 -30.31 -0.14 -9.08
C PRO A 87 -28.94 0.09 -8.45
N SER A 88 -28.68 -0.59 -7.33
CA SER A 88 -27.33 -0.64 -6.77
C SER A 88 -26.42 -1.37 -7.77
N GLY A 89 -25.20 -0.90 -7.99
CA GLY A 89 -24.22 -1.51 -8.92
C GLY A 89 -24.09 -0.80 -10.27
N LEU A 90 -23.61 -1.52 -11.29
CA LEU A 90 -23.27 -0.99 -12.61
C LEU A 90 -24.11 -1.66 -13.70
N THR A 91 -24.71 -0.85 -14.57
CA THR A 91 -25.42 -1.32 -15.77
C THR A 91 -24.55 -1.17 -17.03
N VAL A 92 -24.85 -1.96 -18.07
CA VAL A 92 -24.21 -1.85 -19.39
C VAL A 92 -24.41 -0.46 -19.96
N GLY A 93 -25.59 0.14 -19.79
CA GLY A 93 -25.87 1.50 -20.25
C GLY A 93 -25.00 2.56 -19.56
N ALA A 94 -24.82 2.45 -18.24
CA ALA A 94 -23.94 3.35 -17.49
C ALA A 94 -22.47 3.17 -17.89
N LEU A 95 -22.03 1.91 -18.07
CA LEU A 95 -20.70 1.60 -18.58
C LEU A 95 -20.47 2.19 -19.97
N ALA A 96 -21.40 1.95 -20.90
CA ALA A 96 -21.35 2.42 -22.28
C ALA A 96 -21.19 3.94 -22.33
N LYS A 97 -22.02 4.67 -21.57
CA LYS A 97 -21.94 6.13 -21.45
C LYS A 97 -20.60 6.60 -20.90
N ALA A 98 -20.12 5.99 -19.81
CA ALA A 98 -18.87 6.39 -19.16
C ALA A 98 -17.62 6.12 -20.02
N LYS A 99 -17.69 5.08 -20.87
CA LYS A 99 -16.57 4.59 -21.68
C LYS A 99 -16.65 4.99 -23.16
N GLY A 100 -17.68 5.74 -23.55
CA GLY A 100 -17.91 6.14 -24.94
C GLY A 100 -18.24 4.97 -25.88
N LEU A 101 -18.71 3.83 -25.36
CA LEU A 101 -18.99 2.62 -26.12
C LEU A 101 -20.45 2.59 -26.62
N HIS A 102 -20.70 1.97 -27.76
CA HIS A 102 -22.05 1.81 -28.31
C HIS A 102 -22.79 0.62 -27.69
N MET A 103 -23.97 0.85 -27.11
CA MET A 103 -24.75 -0.19 -26.43
C MET A 103 -25.11 -1.38 -27.32
N ASP A 104 -25.43 -1.13 -28.59
CA ASP A 104 -25.85 -2.19 -29.51
C ASP A 104 -24.70 -3.17 -29.81
N VAL A 105 -23.48 -2.64 -29.92
CA VAL A 105 -22.26 -3.41 -30.16
C VAL A 105 -21.87 -4.22 -28.91
N LEU A 106 -22.02 -3.64 -27.72
CA LEU A 106 -21.78 -4.36 -26.47
C LEU A 106 -22.70 -5.59 -26.33
N LYS A 107 -23.99 -5.44 -26.66
CA LYS A 107 -24.95 -6.55 -26.63
C LYS A 107 -24.60 -7.63 -27.65
N GLU A 108 -24.17 -7.25 -28.85
CA GLU A 108 -23.75 -8.18 -29.90
C GLU A 108 -22.57 -9.05 -29.44
N TRP A 109 -21.62 -8.47 -28.70
CA TRP A 109 -20.48 -9.21 -28.13
C TRP A 109 -20.80 -9.93 -26.80
N GLY A 110 -22.07 -10.01 -26.44
CA GLY A 110 -22.55 -10.75 -25.28
C GLY A 110 -22.39 -10.01 -23.95
N VAL A 111 -22.03 -8.72 -23.95
CA VAL A 111 -21.96 -7.91 -22.74
C VAL A 111 -23.38 -7.55 -22.30
N HIS A 112 -23.77 -7.99 -21.12
CA HIS A 112 -25.14 -7.85 -20.60
C HIS A 112 -25.18 -7.60 -19.10
N ASP A 113 -26.35 -7.19 -18.61
CA ASP A 113 -26.60 -6.99 -17.19
C ASP A 113 -27.02 -8.29 -16.51
N ILE A 114 -26.54 -8.51 -15.29
CA ILE A 114 -27.09 -9.50 -14.36
C ILE A 114 -27.38 -8.86 -13.02
N VAL A 115 -28.51 -9.20 -12.40
CA VAL A 115 -28.85 -8.76 -11.05
C VAL A 115 -28.60 -9.91 -10.08
N THR A 116 -27.68 -9.72 -9.13
CA THR A 116 -27.40 -10.69 -8.07
C THR A 116 -27.54 -10.02 -6.71
N LYS A 117 -28.40 -10.56 -5.84
CA LYS A 117 -28.68 -10.00 -4.51
C LYS A 117 -29.06 -8.51 -4.53
N GLY A 118 -29.82 -8.09 -5.55
CA GLY A 118 -30.26 -6.69 -5.72
C GLY A 118 -29.19 -5.73 -6.27
N VAL A 119 -27.99 -6.22 -6.59
CA VAL A 119 -26.91 -5.46 -7.22
C VAL A 119 -26.79 -5.83 -8.69
N THR A 120 -26.88 -4.85 -9.57
CA THR A 120 -26.66 -5.00 -11.02
C THR A 120 -25.18 -5.02 -11.32
N LYS A 121 -24.76 -5.92 -12.21
CA LYS A 121 -23.37 -6.08 -12.63
C LYS A 121 -23.33 -6.25 -14.14
N VAL A 122 -22.31 -5.70 -14.76
CA VAL A 122 -22.01 -5.95 -16.16
C VAL A 122 -21.24 -7.26 -16.29
N VAL A 123 -21.65 -8.11 -17.23
CA VAL A 123 -21.06 -9.41 -17.51
C VAL A 123 -20.19 -9.32 -18.77
N PHE A 124 -18.92 -9.71 -18.66
CA PHE A 124 -18.02 -9.94 -19.78
C PHE A 124 -17.84 -11.45 -19.98
N PRO A 125 -18.49 -12.06 -20.99
CA PRO A 125 -18.31 -13.47 -21.31
C PRO A 125 -17.00 -13.72 -22.07
N TYR A 126 -16.32 -14.82 -21.76
CA TYR A 126 -15.12 -15.25 -22.48
C TYR A 126 -15.42 -16.44 -23.37
N PHE A 127 -14.84 -16.45 -24.56
CA PHE A 127 -15.04 -17.50 -25.57
C PHE A 127 -13.71 -18.18 -25.91
N GLY A 128 -13.79 -19.44 -26.36
CA GLY A 128 -12.67 -20.17 -26.91
C GLY A 128 -12.31 -19.68 -28.32
N VAL A 129 -11.20 -20.18 -28.85
CA VAL A 129 -10.72 -19.85 -30.21
C VAL A 129 -11.74 -20.23 -31.29
N ASP A 130 -12.52 -21.29 -31.06
CA ASP A 130 -13.60 -21.77 -31.93
C ASP A 130 -14.92 -20.98 -31.78
N GLY A 131 -14.93 -19.95 -30.93
CA GLY A 131 -16.14 -19.15 -30.63
C GLY A 131 -17.08 -19.80 -29.62
N THR A 132 -16.73 -20.96 -29.04
CA THR A 132 -17.58 -21.59 -28.02
C THR A 132 -17.55 -20.80 -26.70
N PRO A 133 -18.70 -20.57 -26.03
CA PRO A 133 -18.71 -19.94 -24.72
C PRO A 133 -17.91 -20.77 -23.71
N THR A 134 -17.00 -20.13 -22.99
CA THR A 134 -16.29 -20.78 -21.88
C THR A 134 -17.06 -20.59 -20.58
N LYS A 135 -16.66 -21.34 -19.54
CA LYS A 135 -17.14 -21.10 -18.17
C LYS A 135 -16.58 -19.83 -17.52
N ASN A 136 -15.64 -19.15 -18.19
CA ASN A 136 -14.95 -18.00 -17.62
C ASN A 136 -15.79 -16.74 -17.83
N ILE A 137 -16.16 -16.10 -16.74
CA ILE A 137 -17.00 -14.89 -16.76
C ILE A 137 -16.36 -13.88 -15.81
N ARG A 138 -16.25 -12.64 -16.28
CA ARG A 138 -15.82 -11.53 -15.44
C ARG A 138 -16.95 -10.52 -15.28
N TYR A 139 -17.18 -10.10 -14.06
CA TYR A 139 -18.14 -9.07 -13.70
C TYR A 139 -17.44 -7.73 -13.53
N ARG A 140 -18.12 -6.68 -13.97
CA ARG A 140 -17.84 -5.31 -13.53
C ARG A 140 -19.01 -4.75 -12.73
N THR A 141 -18.72 -4.29 -11.52
CA THR A 141 -19.69 -3.90 -10.49
C THR A 141 -19.76 -2.39 -10.27
N ALA A 142 -18.70 -1.66 -10.64
CA ALA A 142 -18.59 -0.20 -10.48
C ALA A 142 -17.73 0.45 -11.59
N LEU A 143 -17.92 1.75 -11.79
CA LEU A 143 -17.12 2.55 -12.73
C LEU A 143 -15.75 2.90 -12.13
N GLU A 144 -15.80 3.43 -10.91
CA GLU A 144 -14.67 3.94 -10.15
C GLU A 144 -14.32 3.00 -8.98
N LYS A 145 -13.08 3.10 -8.49
CA LYS A 145 -12.62 2.29 -7.37
C LYS A 145 -13.37 2.69 -6.11
N GLY A 146 -13.70 1.70 -5.28
CA GLY A 146 -14.22 1.97 -3.94
C GLY A 146 -13.15 2.63 -3.06
N VAL A 147 -13.59 3.34 -2.02
CA VAL A 147 -12.70 4.09 -1.12
C VAL A 147 -11.71 3.17 -0.36
N ASN A 148 -12.03 1.89 -0.18
CA ASN A 148 -11.26 0.95 0.63
C ASN A 148 -10.70 -0.28 -0.13
N GLU A 149 -11.28 -0.64 -1.28
CA GLU A 149 -10.86 -1.79 -2.10
C GLU A 149 -11.32 -1.56 -3.55
N ASP A 150 -10.54 -2.00 -4.54
CA ASP A 150 -10.99 -2.05 -5.93
C ASP A 150 -11.94 -3.23 -6.14
N ASP A 151 -13.20 -3.01 -5.78
CA ASP A 151 -14.26 -4.00 -5.94
C ASP A 151 -14.89 -4.00 -7.33
N ARG A 152 -14.34 -3.21 -8.29
CA ARG A 152 -14.89 -2.99 -9.62
C ARG A 152 -14.97 -4.26 -10.44
N PHE A 153 -14.06 -5.22 -10.25
CA PHE A 153 -13.95 -6.41 -11.08
C PHE A 153 -13.98 -7.70 -10.25
N LYS A 154 -14.80 -8.68 -10.64
CA LYS A 154 -14.90 -9.98 -9.95
C LYS A 154 -15.03 -11.12 -10.94
N TRP A 155 -14.29 -12.20 -10.73
CA TRP A 155 -14.48 -13.43 -11.51
C TRP A 155 -15.66 -14.24 -10.98
N GLU A 156 -16.43 -14.87 -11.87
CA GLU A 156 -17.40 -15.90 -11.50
C GLU A 156 -16.69 -17.10 -10.86
N LYS A 157 -17.34 -17.74 -9.89
CA LYS A 157 -16.74 -18.81 -9.11
C LYS A 157 -16.32 -19.98 -10.00
N GLY A 158 -15.03 -20.32 -9.96
CA GLY A 158 -14.45 -21.42 -10.76
C GLY A 158 -13.97 -21.00 -12.16
N SER A 159 -14.06 -19.71 -12.51
CA SER A 159 -13.39 -19.14 -13.67
C SER A 159 -11.87 -19.20 -13.52
N LYS A 160 -11.17 -19.26 -14.65
CA LYS A 160 -9.73 -19.04 -14.76
C LYS A 160 -9.51 -17.85 -15.70
N ALA A 161 -8.54 -17.01 -15.37
CA ALA A 161 -8.17 -15.92 -16.26
C ALA A 161 -7.57 -16.48 -17.55
N ILE A 162 -8.07 -15.99 -18.69
CA ILE A 162 -7.60 -16.25 -20.06
C ILE A 162 -7.68 -14.93 -20.83
N LEU A 163 -7.15 -14.85 -22.06
CA LEU A 163 -7.32 -13.64 -22.89
C LEU A 163 -8.79 -13.40 -23.22
N TYR A 164 -9.21 -12.15 -23.10
CA TYR A 164 -10.51 -11.71 -23.58
C TYR A 164 -10.44 -11.55 -25.10
N GLY A 165 -11.37 -12.18 -25.81
CA GLY A 165 -11.44 -12.07 -27.27
C GLY A 165 -10.83 -13.19 -28.09
N LEU A 166 -10.46 -14.34 -27.49
CA LEU A 166 -9.83 -15.46 -28.22
C LEU A 166 -10.61 -15.93 -29.45
N GLN A 167 -11.94 -15.76 -29.48
CA GLN A 167 -12.76 -16.05 -30.66
C GLN A 167 -12.40 -15.19 -31.90
N LYS A 168 -11.74 -14.06 -31.69
CA LYS A 168 -11.21 -13.20 -32.77
C LYS A 168 -9.85 -13.67 -33.29
N LEU A 169 -9.16 -14.57 -32.59
CA LEU A 169 -7.81 -15.00 -32.97
C LEU A 169 -7.71 -15.51 -34.42
N PRO A 170 -8.63 -16.34 -34.96
CA PRO A 170 -8.54 -16.77 -36.36
C PRO A 170 -8.63 -15.60 -37.36
N GLU A 171 -9.44 -14.59 -37.04
CA GLU A 171 -9.58 -13.36 -37.84
C GLU A 171 -8.30 -12.51 -37.77
N ILE A 172 -7.73 -12.36 -36.58
CA ILE A 172 -6.47 -11.65 -36.33
C ILE A 172 -5.31 -12.31 -37.10
N VAL A 173 -5.20 -13.64 -37.03
CA VAL A 173 -4.18 -14.40 -37.78
C VAL A 173 -4.34 -14.20 -39.28
N LYS A 174 -5.57 -14.19 -39.81
CA LYS A 174 -5.84 -13.92 -41.22
C LYS A 174 -5.45 -12.49 -41.64
N ARG A 175 -5.59 -11.51 -40.74
CA ARG A 175 -5.18 -10.11 -41.00
C ARG A 175 -3.67 -9.91 -41.00
N GLY A 176 -2.91 -10.85 -40.44
CA GLY A 176 -1.45 -10.79 -40.40
C GLY A 176 -0.88 -9.90 -39.30
N TRP A 177 -1.71 -9.33 -38.43
CA TRP A 177 -1.26 -8.57 -37.26
C TRP A 177 -2.32 -8.47 -36.17
N GLY A 178 -1.90 -8.25 -34.92
CA GLY A 178 -2.78 -8.08 -33.76
C GLY A 178 -2.17 -7.19 -32.67
N MET A 179 -2.98 -6.72 -31.73
CA MET A 179 -2.54 -5.86 -30.62
C MET A 179 -3.08 -6.33 -29.27
N PHE A 180 -2.21 -6.44 -28.28
CA PHE A 180 -2.56 -6.66 -26.89
C PHE A 180 -2.87 -5.35 -26.19
N VAL A 181 -3.97 -5.33 -25.45
CA VAL A 181 -4.41 -4.20 -24.63
C VAL A 181 -4.82 -4.68 -23.24
N GLU A 182 -4.83 -3.77 -22.26
CA GLU A 182 -5.17 -4.13 -20.88
C GLU A 182 -6.68 -4.02 -20.63
N GLY A 183 -7.31 -5.17 -20.35
CA GLY A 183 -8.70 -5.24 -19.94
C GLY A 183 -9.73 -5.27 -21.08
N GLU A 184 -10.99 -5.50 -20.70
CA GLU A 184 -12.07 -5.75 -21.63
C GLU A 184 -12.55 -4.46 -22.33
N SER A 185 -12.60 -3.33 -21.61
CA SER A 185 -13.06 -2.06 -22.20
C SER A 185 -12.16 -1.58 -23.35
N ASP A 186 -10.85 -1.80 -23.23
CA ASP A 186 -9.88 -1.45 -24.27
C ASP A 186 -9.99 -2.38 -25.47
N THR A 187 -10.21 -3.66 -25.22
CA THR A 187 -10.42 -4.65 -26.27
C THR A 187 -11.65 -4.30 -27.11
N LEU A 188 -12.76 -4.01 -26.45
CA LEU A 188 -14.02 -3.62 -27.09
C LEU A 188 -13.88 -2.30 -27.85
N THR A 189 -13.10 -1.35 -27.31
CA THR A 189 -12.75 -0.11 -28.01
C THR A 189 -12.04 -0.40 -29.32
N GLY A 190 -11.05 -1.30 -29.31
CA GLY A 190 -10.35 -1.74 -30.51
C GLY A 190 -11.29 -2.34 -31.56
N TRP A 191 -12.15 -3.28 -31.16
CA TRP A 191 -13.09 -3.91 -32.08
C TRP A 191 -14.09 -2.92 -32.68
N MET A 192 -14.51 -1.90 -31.94
CA MET A 192 -15.46 -0.87 -32.41
C MET A 192 -14.86 -0.04 -33.55
N TRP A 193 -13.54 -0.01 -33.67
CA TRP A 193 -12.76 0.71 -34.67
C TRP A 193 -12.03 -0.23 -35.63
N ASP A 194 -12.48 -1.48 -35.72
CA ASP A 194 -11.93 -2.52 -36.61
C ASP A 194 -10.43 -2.84 -36.36
N ILE A 195 -9.99 -2.70 -35.11
CA ILE A 195 -8.61 -2.98 -34.68
C ILE A 195 -8.55 -4.41 -34.10
N PRO A 196 -7.61 -5.26 -34.57
CA PRO A 196 -7.48 -6.66 -34.14
C PRO A 196 -6.89 -6.78 -32.72
N THR A 197 -7.70 -6.54 -31.69
CA THR A 197 -7.26 -6.54 -30.29
C THR A 197 -7.58 -7.82 -29.52
N LEU A 198 -6.71 -8.17 -28.57
CA LEU A 198 -6.95 -9.15 -27.51
C LEU A 198 -6.69 -8.52 -26.14
N GLY A 199 -7.57 -8.82 -25.17
CA GLY A 199 -7.54 -8.23 -23.85
C GLY A 199 -6.81 -9.08 -22.83
N ILE A 200 -5.82 -8.50 -22.16
CA ILE A 200 -5.18 -9.09 -20.99
C ILE A 200 -6.02 -8.69 -19.77
N PRO A 201 -6.63 -9.62 -19.03
CA PRO A 201 -7.54 -9.27 -17.92
C PRO A 201 -6.86 -8.61 -16.70
N GLY A 202 -5.58 -8.26 -16.76
CA GLY A 202 -4.89 -7.42 -15.78
C GLY A 202 -3.38 -7.57 -15.87
N LYS A 203 -2.63 -6.56 -15.39
CA LYS A 203 -1.16 -6.44 -15.47
C LYS A 203 -0.35 -7.68 -15.09
N GLY A 204 -0.87 -8.49 -14.17
CA GLY A 204 -0.17 -9.67 -13.64
C GLY A 204 -0.39 -10.98 -14.41
N VAL A 205 -1.39 -11.04 -15.30
CA VAL A 205 -1.91 -12.31 -15.81
C VAL A 205 -1.54 -12.51 -17.29
N TRP A 206 -0.35 -13.05 -17.53
CA TRP A 206 0.11 -13.47 -18.86
C TRP A 206 0.51 -14.95 -18.85
N GLN A 207 0.07 -15.71 -19.84
CA GLN A 207 0.48 -17.11 -20.04
C GLN A 207 0.77 -17.32 -21.54
N HIS A 208 1.99 -17.80 -21.83
CA HIS A 208 2.46 -18.01 -23.20
C HIS A 208 1.58 -19.00 -23.97
N GLU A 209 1.03 -20.00 -23.27
CA GLU A 209 0.26 -21.10 -23.84
C GLU A 209 -1.06 -20.66 -24.48
N TRP A 210 -1.56 -19.46 -24.15
CA TRP A 210 -2.82 -18.95 -24.71
C TRP A 210 -2.76 -18.72 -26.22
N LEU A 211 -1.55 -18.57 -26.79
CA LEU A 211 -1.35 -18.13 -28.18
C LEU A 211 -0.33 -18.96 -28.95
N ALA A 212 0.00 -20.16 -28.45
CA ALA A 212 0.93 -21.07 -29.11
C ALA A 212 0.53 -21.27 -30.59
N GLY A 213 1.47 -21.06 -31.51
CA GLY A 213 1.23 -21.20 -32.95
C GLY A 213 0.79 -19.93 -33.67
N THR A 214 0.78 -18.77 -33.00
CA THR A 214 0.47 -17.47 -33.62
C THR A 214 1.70 -16.56 -33.78
N GLU A 215 2.91 -17.15 -33.77
CA GLU A 215 4.19 -16.46 -33.97
C GLU A 215 4.39 -15.99 -35.43
N VAL A 216 3.45 -16.32 -36.32
CA VAL A 216 3.48 -16.05 -37.76
C VAL A 216 2.95 -14.66 -38.15
N ILE A 217 2.44 -13.88 -37.20
CA ILE A 217 1.88 -12.54 -37.44
C ILE A 217 2.59 -11.46 -36.63
N ASP A 218 2.43 -10.20 -37.04
CA ASP A 218 2.99 -9.05 -36.32
C ASP A 218 2.15 -8.71 -35.09
N TRP A 219 2.70 -8.97 -33.90
CA TRP A 219 2.06 -8.60 -32.64
C TRP A 219 2.54 -7.24 -32.13
N TYR A 220 1.63 -6.48 -31.56
CA TYR A 220 1.92 -5.23 -30.85
C TYR A 220 1.37 -5.28 -29.43
N LEU A 221 1.97 -4.54 -28.51
CA LEU A 221 1.52 -4.41 -27.13
C LEU A 221 1.38 -2.94 -26.76
N TRP A 222 0.18 -2.53 -26.38
CA TRP A 222 -0.03 -1.23 -25.73
C TRP A 222 0.41 -1.30 -24.27
N VAL A 223 1.39 -0.49 -23.90
CA VAL A 223 1.95 -0.45 -22.54
C VAL A 223 1.49 0.84 -21.86
N GLU A 224 0.63 0.70 -20.83
CA GLU A 224 0.26 1.82 -19.95
C GLU A 224 1.48 2.35 -19.17
N PRO A 225 1.45 3.61 -18.68
CA PRO A 225 2.44 4.10 -17.73
C PRO A 225 2.57 3.17 -16.51
N GLY A 226 3.81 2.83 -16.12
CA GLY A 226 4.10 1.92 -15.00
C GLY A 226 3.90 0.43 -15.30
N ALA A 227 3.70 0.03 -16.57
CA ALA A 227 3.51 -1.39 -16.96
C ALA A 227 4.75 -2.04 -17.59
N LYS A 228 5.97 -1.64 -17.18
CA LYS A 228 7.26 -2.20 -17.68
C LYS A 228 7.33 -3.74 -17.55
N ASP A 229 6.85 -4.28 -16.44
CA ASP A 229 6.83 -5.74 -16.21
C ASP A 229 5.98 -6.51 -17.22
N LEU A 230 4.86 -5.92 -17.67
CA LEU A 230 4.01 -6.53 -18.69
C LEU A 230 4.76 -6.61 -20.02
N ALA A 231 5.46 -5.53 -20.40
CA ALA A 231 6.27 -5.49 -21.60
C ALA A 231 7.35 -6.58 -21.61
N LEU A 232 8.06 -6.77 -20.49
CA LEU A 232 9.06 -7.84 -20.32
C LEU A 232 8.45 -9.24 -20.46
N LYS A 233 7.33 -9.51 -19.79
CA LYS A 233 6.65 -10.82 -19.83
C LYS A 233 6.17 -11.19 -21.23
N VAL A 234 5.53 -10.25 -21.92
CA VAL A 234 5.02 -10.48 -23.28
C VAL A 234 6.19 -10.63 -24.26
N SER A 235 7.22 -9.79 -24.16
CA SER A 235 8.39 -9.87 -25.04
C SER A 235 9.20 -11.17 -24.87
N ALA A 236 9.20 -11.77 -23.68
CA ALA A 236 9.78 -13.09 -23.46
C ALA A 236 9.03 -14.19 -24.23
N SER A 237 7.72 -14.03 -24.44
CA SER A 237 6.87 -14.94 -25.22
C SER A 237 6.89 -14.63 -26.73
N PHE A 238 6.99 -13.35 -27.09
CA PHE A 238 7.00 -12.84 -28.46
C PHE A 238 8.16 -11.86 -28.64
N PRO A 239 9.39 -12.34 -28.96
CA PRO A 239 10.58 -11.48 -29.02
C PRO A 239 10.50 -10.31 -30.02
N ASN A 240 9.67 -10.45 -31.06
CA ASN A 240 9.47 -9.44 -32.10
C ASN A 240 8.24 -8.56 -31.88
N VAL A 241 7.60 -8.62 -30.70
CA VAL A 241 6.42 -7.78 -30.40
C VAL A 241 6.80 -6.29 -30.48
N GLY A 242 6.00 -5.52 -31.21
CA GLY A 242 6.13 -4.07 -31.26
C GLY A 242 5.50 -3.42 -30.02
N ILE A 243 6.31 -2.78 -29.19
CA ILE A 243 5.87 -2.07 -27.99
C ILE A 243 5.35 -0.68 -28.38
N ILE A 244 4.12 -0.38 -27.99
CA ILE A 244 3.47 0.91 -28.15
C ILE A 244 3.36 1.54 -26.75
N SER A 245 4.21 2.54 -26.49
CA SER A 245 4.14 3.34 -25.27
C SER A 245 2.93 4.27 -25.33
N ALA A 246 2.13 4.25 -24.26
CA ALA A 246 0.98 5.15 -24.10
C ALA A 246 1.41 6.64 -24.25
N PRO A 247 0.79 7.43 -25.15
CA PRO A 247 1.11 8.84 -25.31
C PRO A 247 0.79 9.68 -24.05
N PRO A 248 1.44 10.84 -23.84
CA PRO A 248 1.12 11.73 -22.73
C PRO A 248 -0.37 12.10 -22.68
N GLY A 249 -1.00 11.90 -21.52
CA GLY A 249 -2.43 12.17 -21.32
C GLY A 249 -3.39 11.10 -21.86
N ILE A 250 -2.88 10.08 -22.58
CA ILE A 250 -3.66 8.97 -23.11
C ILE A 250 -3.16 7.69 -22.46
N LYS A 251 -3.74 7.37 -21.30
CA LYS A 251 -3.34 6.19 -20.53
C LYS A 251 -3.58 4.89 -21.32
N ASP A 252 -4.77 4.76 -21.89
CA ASP A 252 -5.26 3.58 -22.60
C ASP A 252 -6.05 3.97 -23.85
N ILE A 253 -6.34 2.99 -24.72
CA ILE A 253 -7.06 3.23 -25.98
C ILE A 253 -8.50 3.74 -25.74
N ASN A 254 -9.11 3.33 -24.62
CA ASN A 254 -10.43 3.81 -24.25
C ASN A 254 -10.42 5.29 -23.81
N THR A 255 -9.34 5.75 -23.19
CA THR A 255 -9.12 7.17 -22.84
C THR A 255 -9.09 8.00 -24.11
N ALA A 256 -8.41 7.55 -25.16
CA ALA A 256 -8.43 8.21 -26.48
C ALA A 256 -9.85 8.29 -27.07
N LEU A 257 -10.67 7.24 -26.90
CA LEU A 257 -12.07 7.22 -27.34
C LEU A 257 -12.91 8.26 -26.60
N VAL A 258 -12.77 8.34 -25.27
CA VAL A 258 -13.47 9.34 -24.45
C VAL A 258 -13.05 10.77 -24.82
N MET A 259 -11.78 10.96 -25.19
CA MET A 259 -11.24 12.22 -25.73
C MET A 259 -11.68 12.51 -27.18
N LYS A 260 -12.53 11.65 -27.79
CA LYS A 260 -13.05 11.78 -29.15
C LYS A 260 -11.98 11.81 -30.24
N MET A 261 -10.89 11.09 -30.02
CA MET A 261 -9.84 10.91 -31.02
C MET A 261 -10.23 9.88 -32.08
N ASP A 262 -9.63 9.97 -33.26
CA ASP A 262 -9.69 8.89 -34.25
C ASP A 262 -8.77 7.75 -33.81
N ILE A 263 -9.38 6.66 -33.37
CA ILE A 263 -8.66 5.53 -32.76
C ILE A 263 -7.89 4.72 -33.80
N ALA A 264 -8.46 4.55 -35.00
CA ALA A 264 -7.79 3.83 -36.08
C ALA A 264 -6.52 4.58 -36.50
N GLN A 265 -6.64 5.89 -36.73
CA GLN A 265 -5.50 6.74 -37.10
C GLN A 265 -4.45 6.82 -35.99
N LEU A 266 -4.86 6.89 -34.72
CA LEU A 266 -3.96 6.87 -33.57
C LEU A 266 -3.15 5.58 -33.53
N VAL A 267 -3.82 4.43 -33.61
CA VAL A 267 -3.16 3.12 -33.53
C VAL A 267 -2.23 2.90 -34.73
N ASP A 268 -2.64 3.25 -35.94
CA ASP A 268 -1.75 3.14 -37.12
C ASP A 268 -0.47 3.98 -36.96
N ASN A 269 -0.61 5.22 -36.47
CA ASN A 269 0.53 6.12 -36.22
C ASN A 269 1.47 5.58 -35.14
N LEU A 270 0.91 5.00 -34.06
CA LEU A 270 1.69 4.46 -32.96
C LEU A 270 2.35 3.13 -33.33
N ARG A 271 1.66 2.27 -34.08
CA ARG A 271 2.21 1.01 -34.61
C ARG A 271 3.44 1.27 -35.47
N ALA A 272 3.37 2.26 -36.36
CA ALA A 272 4.49 2.67 -37.21
C ALA A 272 5.70 3.21 -36.43
N LYS A 273 5.50 3.65 -35.18
CA LYS A 273 6.54 4.13 -34.25
C LYS A 273 6.84 3.15 -33.12
N SER A 274 6.29 1.94 -33.19
CA SER A 274 6.49 0.93 -32.15
C SER A 274 7.96 0.57 -32.02
N GLN A 275 8.33 0.16 -30.81
CA GLN A 275 9.70 -0.09 -30.42
C GLN A 275 9.87 -1.57 -30.12
N ASN A 276 11.07 -2.11 -30.34
CA ASN A 276 11.39 -3.40 -29.72
C ASN A 276 11.62 -3.22 -28.21
N ILE A 277 11.66 -4.33 -27.47
CA ILE A 277 11.83 -4.29 -26.02
C ILE A 277 13.12 -3.59 -25.58
N SER A 278 14.23 -3.74 -26.32
CA SER A 278 15.50 -3.09 -25.99
C SER A 278 15.45 -1.57 -26.12
N GLN A 279 14.80 -1.06 -27.18
CA GLN A 279 14.58 0.37 -27.40
C GLN A 279 13.66 0.94 -26.32
N PHE A 280 12.55 0.26 -26.03
CA PHE A 280 11.61 0.67 -24.98
C PHE A 280 12.31 0.79 -23.62
N LEU A 281 13.12 -0.21 -23.24
CA LEU A 281 13.86 -0.18 -21.98
C LEU A 281 14.91 0.94 -21.95
N ALA A 282 15.63 1.16 -23.06
CA ALA A 282 16.62 2.24 -23.15
C ALA A 282 16.00 3.64 -23.02
N ASP A 283 14.82 3.86 -23.60
CA ASP A 283 14.09 5.13 -23.48
C ASP A 283 13.61 5.35 -22.04
N GLN A 284 13.06 4.31 -21.39
CA GLN A 284 12.66 4.35 -19.98
C GLN A 284 13.86 4.66 -19.07
N ASP A 285 15.00 4.01 -19.29
CA ASP A 285 16.22 4.26 -18.53
C ASP A 285 16.74 5.69 -18.76
N THR A 286 16.65 6.21 -19.98
CA THR A 286 17.06 7.58 -20.31
C THR A 286 16.18 8.62 -19.63
N GLU A 287 14.86 8.44 -19.65
CA GLU A 287 13.91 9.32 -18.95
C GLU A 287 14.18 9.32 -17.44
N LEU A 288 14.39 8.12 -16.86
CA LEU A 288 14.71 7.98 -15.45
C LEU A 288 16.02 8.67 -15.09
N LEU A 289 17.08 8.49 -15.89
CA LEU A 289 18.37 9.17 -15.71
C LEU A 289 18.25 10.70 -15.74
N GLN A 290 17.40 11.24 -16.63
CA GLN A 290 17.14 12.67 -16.68
C GLN A 290 16.43 13.17 -15.41
N LYS A 291 15.44 12.44 -14.91
CA LYS A 291 14.72 12.79 -13.66
C LYS A 291 15.64 12.78 -12.45
N ILE A 292 16.57 11.84 -12.36
CA ILE A 292 17.47 11.70 -11.20
C ILE A 292 18.75 12.51 -11.32
N ARG A 293 18.99 13.19 -12.45
CA ARG A 293 20.20 14.00 -12.66
C ARG A 293 20.50 14.97 -11.50
N PRO A 294 19.53 15.71 -10.92
CA PRO A 294 19.79 16.58 -9.78
C PRO A 294 20.32 15.85 -8.54
N VAL A 295 20.01 14.55 -8.40
CA VAL A 295 20.54 13.71 -7.31
C VAL A 295 21.94 13.22 -7.64
N LEU A 296 22.19 12.77 -8.88
CA LEU A 296 23.50 12.30 -9.33
C LEU A 296 24.57 13.41 -9.40
N GLU A 297 24.15 14.65 -9.58
CA GLU A 297 25.04 15.83 -9.59
C GLU A 297 25.23 16.45 -8.19
N SER A 298 24.58 15.91 -7.15
CA SER A 298 24.71 16.41 -5.79
C SER A 298 25.98 15.90 -5.10
N ASP A 299 26.52 16.70 -4.18
CA ASP A 299 27.70 16.32 -3.40
C ASP A 299 27.42 15.12 -2.47
N ASP A 300 26.23 15.06 -1.88
CA ASP A 300 25.75 13.91 -1.10
C ASP A 300 24.22 13.78 -1.20
N PRO A 301 23.70 12.68 -1.78
CA PRO A 301 22.26 12.46 -1.91
C PRO A 301 21.56 12.33 -0.55
N ILE A 302 22.27 11.97 0.51
CA ILE A 302 21.70 11.88 1.86
C ILE A 302 21.31 13.27 2.40
N GLU A 303 22.04 14.32 2.04
CA GLU A 303 21.68 15.68 2.45
C GLU A 303 20.44 16.20 1.72
N LEU A 304 20.21 15.78 0.48
CA LEU A 304 18.95 16.02 -0.23
C LEU A 304 17.78 15.33 0.46
N VAL A 305 17.96 14.08 0.89
CA VAL A 305 16.96 13.32 1.68
C VAL A 305 16.65 14.03 3.00
N LYS A 306 17.66 14.44 3.76
CA LYS A 306 17.48 15.21 5.00
C LYS A 306 16.70 16.51 4.74
N THR A 307 17.02 17.22 3.66
CA THR A 307 16.34 18.46 3.27
C THR A 307 14.87 18.21 2.93
N ALA A 308 14.57 17.16 2.16
CA ALA A 308 13.21 16.77 1.85
C ALA A 308 12.40 16.42 3.12
N MET A 309 12.99 15.68 4.07
CA MET A 309 12.34 15.32 5.34
C MET A 309 12.05 16.54 6.22
N ARG A 310 12.95 17.55 6.26
CA ARG A 310 12.75 18.80 7.03
C ARG A 310 11.54 19.61 6.55
N SER A 311 11.05 19.37 5.34
CA SER A 311 9.86 20.07 4.81
C SER A 311 8.60 19.73 5.62
N GLY A 312 8.47 18.51 6.12
CA GLY A 312 7.31 18.02 6.87
C GLY A 312 7.60 17.61 8.31
N TYR A 313 8.79 17.04 8.59
CA TYR A 313 9.14 16.47 9.90
C TYR A 313 9.73 17.50 10.88
N GLY A 314 9.24 17.46 12.12
CA GLY A 314 9.70 18.30 13.23
C GLY A 314 10.48 17.49 14.26
N GLY A 315 11.68 17.95 14.59
CA GLY A 315 12.58 17.30 15.53
C GLY A 315 13.79 16.66 14.85
N ASP A 316 14.31 15.60 15.46
CA ASP A 316 15.54 14.94 15.02
C ASP A 316 15.36 14.15 13.71
N ILE A 317 15.93 14.69 12.63
CA ILE A 317 15.86 14.13 11.26
C ILE A 317 16.69 12.84 11.12
N ASN A 318 17.64 12.58 12.01
CA ASN A 318 18.44 11.36 11.95
C ASN A 318 17.55 10.11 12.11
N LYS A 319 16.43 10.21 12.83
CA LYS A 319 15.49 9.09 13.02
C LYS A 319 14.75 8.68 11.73
N PRO A 320 14.00 9.57 11.03
CA PRO A 320 13.41 9.20 9.74
C PRO A 320 14.49 8.86 8.68
N LEU A 321 15.68 9.46 8.74
CA LEU A 321 16.81 9.07 7.89
C LEU A 321 17.26 7.62 8.15
N THR A 322 17.34 7.19 9.41
CA THR A 322 17.61 5.78 9.77
C THR A 322 16.58 4.85 9.15
N VAL A 323 15.28 5.23 9.17
CA VAL A 323 14.23 4.45 8.51
C VAL A 323 14.46 4.37 7.00
N TYR A 324 14.76 5.49 6.34
CA TYR A 324 15.01 5.53 4.88
C TYR A 324 16.20 4.64 4.46
N LEU A 325 17.32 4.72 5.19
CA LEU A 325 18.51 3.91 4.91
C LEU A 325 18.29 2.44 5.26
N ALA A 326 17.52 2.15 6.31
CA ALA A 326 17.11 0.79 6.61
C ALA A 326 16.23 0.21 5.50
N LEU A 327 15.26 0.98 4.97
CA LEU A 327 14.43 0.57 3.83
C LEU A 327 15.28 0.26 2.60
N THR A 328 16.38 0.97 2.38
CA THR A 328 17.35 0.72 1.29
C THR A 328 18.01 -0.67 1.38
N SER A 329 18.06 -1.28 2.56
CA SER A 329 18.68 -2.61 2.74
C SER A 329 17.97 -3.74 1.98
N ARG A 330 16.71 -3.52 1.59
CA ARG A 330 15.96 -4.42 0.69
C ARG A 330 16.67 -4.64 -0.64
N LEU A 331 17.57 -3.75 -1.06
CA LEU A 331 18.24 -3.80 -2.37
C LEU A 331 19.56 -4.59 -2.36
N ILE A 332 20.04 -4.98 -1.18
CA ILE A 332 21.34 -5.65 -1.01
C ILE A 332 21.28 -7.07 -1.58
N LYS A 333 22.35 -7.47 -2.26
CA LYS A 333 22.55 -8.84 -2.72
C LYS A 333 22.65 -9.79 -1.54
N GLN A 334 21.69 -10.72 -1.47
CA GLN A 334 21.60 -11.66 -0.37
C GLN A 334 22.70 -12.73 -0.47
N ARG A 335 23.40 -12.93 0.64
CA ARG A 335 24.31 -14.04 0.89
C ARG A 335 23.81 -14.79 2.13
N LYS A 336 24.31 -16.01 2.35
CA LYS A 336 23.95 -16.76 3.56
C LYS A 336 24.33 -15.96 4.80
N GLY A 337 23.34 -15.59 5.61
CA GLY A 337 23.52 -14.79 6.82
C GLY A 337 23.34 -13.27 6.63
N THR A 338 23.16 -12.77 5.40
CA THR A 338 22.76 -11.38 5.16
C THR A 338 21.38 -11.15 5.75
N MET A 339 21.23 -10.10 6.55
CA MET A 339 19.96 -9.70 7.13
C MET A 339 19.66 -8.25 6.74
N PRO A 340 18.53 -7.95 6.09
CA PRO A 340 18.04 -6.59 5.97
C PRO A 340 17.91 -5.93 7.33
N VAL A 341 17.94 -4.60 7.34
CA VAL A 341 17.87 -3.80 8.56
C VAL A 341 16.40 -3.70 8.97
N HIS A 342 15.86 -4.74 9.60
CA HIS A 342 14.47 -4.74 10.05
C HIS A 342 14.31 -3.84 11.27
N LEU A 343 13.27 -3.01 11.27
CA LEU A 343 13.08 -1.96 12.29
C LEU A 343 11.78 -2.11 13.07
N ILE A 344 11.85 -1.80 14.35
CA ILE A 344 10.70 -1.49 15.19
C ILE A 344 10.85 -0.08 15.76
N VAL A 345 9.85 0.77 15.52
CA VAL A 345 9.78 2.11 16.10
C VAL A 345 9.00 2.04 17.41
N LEU A 346 9.67 2.36 18.51
CA LEU A 346 9.11 2.31 19.86
C LEU A 346 8.84 3.72 20.39
N GLY A 347 7.77 3.87 21.16
CA GLY A 347 7.44 5.16 21.78
C GLY A 347 5.99 5.22 22.25
N PRO A 348 5.63 6.23 23.07
CA PRO A 348 4.26 6.39 23.53
C PRO A 348 3.29 6.66 22.37
N SER A 349 1.99 6.46 22.62
CA SER A 349 0.96 6.87 21.67
C SER A 349 1.09 8.36 21.35
N SER A 350 0.83 8.74 20.11
CA SER A 350 0.93 10.13 19.62
C SER A 350 2.35 10.75 19.59
N ALA A 351 3.42 9.98 19.81
CA ALA A 351 4.80 10.46 19.69
C ALA A 351 5.29 10.69 18.24
N GLY A 352 4.43 10.52 17.24
CA GLY A 352 4.82 10.68 15.82
C GLY A 352 5.49 9.45 15.18
N LYS A 353 5.30 8.23 15.73
CA LYS A 353 5.85 6.97 15.17
C LYS A 353 5.49 6.75 13.70
N ASN A 354 4.20 6.82 13.38
CA ASN A 354 3.73 6.65 12.01
C ASN A 354 4.27 7.77 11.11
N TYR A 355 4.27 9.01 11.60
CA TYR A 355 4.76 10.16 10.84
C TYR A 355 6.25 10.06 10.49
N MET A 356 7.06 9.49 11.38
CA MET A 356 8.48 9.19 11.10
C MET A 356 8.64 8.18 9.96
N ILE A 357 7.85 7.11 9.96
CA ILE A 357 7.87 6.12 8.88
C ILE A 357 7.39 6.78 7.58
N THR A 358 6.30 7.55 7.63
CA THR A 358 5.75 8.31 6.50
C THR A 358 6.79 9.22 5.88
N ALA A 359 7.53 10.00 6.68
CA ALA A 359 8.58 10.89 6.17
C ALA A 359 9.69 10.17 5.38
N ALA A 360 9.95 8.89 5.68
CA ALA A 360 10.85 8.05 4.90
C ALA A 360 10.16 7.44 3.67
N THR A 361 8.97 6.87 3.85
CA THR A 361 8.26 6.16 2.78
C THR A 361 7.69 7.07 1.70
N ASP A 362 7.46 8.35 2.00
CA ASP A 362 7.03 9.35 1.02
C ASP A 362 8.09 9.58 -0.07
N LEU A 363 9.35 9.26 0.21
CA LEU A 363 10.45 9.30 -0.76
C LEU A 363 10.59 8.00 -1.57
N LEU A 364 9.70 7.02 -1.38
CA LEU A 364 9.76 5.69 -2.00
C LEU A 364 8.47 5.41 -2.79
N PRO A 365 8.54 4.85 -4.01
CA PRO A 365 7.35 4.49 -4.76
C PRO A 365 6.57 3.39 -4.02
N LYS A 366 5.26 3.61 -3.80
CA LYS A 366 4.38 2.68 -3.07
C LYS A 366 3.75 1.66 -4.02
N ILE A 367 3.73 0.40 -3.60
CA ILE A 367 2.96 -0.68 -4.22
C ILE A 367 1.52 -0.58 -3.72
N VAL A 368 0.60 -0.56 -4.67
CA VAL A 368 -0.83 -0.46 -4.42
C VAL A 368 -1.51 -1.51 -5.31
N PRO A 369 -1.56 -2.79 -4.89
CA PRO A 369 -2.05 -3.89 -5.73
C PRO A 369 -3.49 -3.69 -6.19
N GLU A 370 -4.33 -3.13 -5.33
CA GLU A 370 -5.71 -2.72 -5.63
C GLU A 370 -5.79 -1.68 -6.74
N GLU A 371 -4.71 -0.91 -6.96
CA GLU A 371 -4.62 0.03 -8.06
C GLU A 371 -3.92 -0.51 -9.31
N GLY A 372 -3.41 -1.75 -9.25
CA GLY A 372 -2.57 -2.35 -10.27
C GLY A 372 -1.12 -1.86 -10.24
N VAL A 373 -0.72 -1.09 -9.22
CA VAL A 373 0.65 -0.59 -9.07
C VAL A 373 1.47 -1.64 -8.35
N LEU A 374 2.31 -2.37 -9.09
CA LEU A 374 3.12 -3.49 -8.58
C LEU A 374 4.63 -3.23 -8.63
N ASP A 375 5.06 -2.23 -9.38
CA ASP A 375 6.45 -1.84 -9.64
C ASP A 375 7.08 -0.98 -8.53
N GLY A 376 6.30 -0.61 -7.50
CA GLY A 376 6.78 0.13 -6.34
C GLY A 376 7.78 -0.65 -5.47
N SER A 377 8.29 0.00 -4.44
CA SER A 377 9.37 -0.47 -3.56
C SER A 377 8.90 -0.89 -2.16
N TRP A 378 7.69 -0.51 -1.76
CA TRP A 378 7.15 -0.86 -0.45
C TRP A 378 5.62 -0.95 -0.44
N PHE A 379 5.05 -1.69 0.51
CA PHE A 379 3.61 -1.74 0.77
C PHE A 379 3.31 -1.69 2.27
N SER A 380 2.08 -1.29 2.61
CA SER A 380 1.60 -1.24 4.00
C SER A 380 0.59 -2.34 4.28
N ILE A 381 0.70 -2.95 5.47
CA ILE A 381 -0.38 -3.71 6.10
C ILE A 381 -0.88 -2.86 7.28
N PRO A 382 -1.89 -2.00 7.07
CA PRO A 382 -2.34 -1.07 8.12
C PRO A 382 -3.01 -1.80 9.28
N ALA A 383 -3.86 -2.78 8.96
CA ALA A 383 -4.47 -3.70 9.90
C ALA A 383 -4.66 -5.05 9.18
N GLY A 384 -4.40 -6.15 9.85
CA GLY A 384 -4.51 -7.46 9.22
C GLY A 384 -4.59 -8.59 10.22
N THR A 385 -5.14 -9.73 9.79
CA THR A 385 -4.99 -10.96 10.56
C THR A 385 -3.51 -11.34 10.64
N PRO A 386 -3.07 -12.15 11.61
CA PRO A 386 -1.67 -12.57 11.71
C PRO A 386 -1.13 -13.16 10.39
N ARG A 387 -1.96 -13.79 9.57
CA ARG A 387 -1.52 -14.41 8.31
C ARG A 387 -1.56 -13.46 7.10
N ALA A 388 -1.84 -12.17 7.27
CA ALA A 388 -2.02 -11.23 6.16
C ALA A 388 -0.84 -11.22 5.18
N LEU A 389 0.39 -11.12 5.68
CA LEU A 389 1.59 -11.14 4.83
C LEU A 389 1.80 -12.48 4.11
N ILE A 390 1.41 -13.60 4.73
CA ILE A 390 1.53 -14.94 4.13
C ILE A 390 0.66 -15.03 2.87
N TYR A 391 -0.55 -14.46 2.92
CA TYR A 391 -1.52 -14.48 1.82
C TYR A 391 -1.51 -13.19 0.98
N TYR A 392 -0.51 -12.32 1.15
CA TYR A 392 -0.40 -11.10 0.37
C TYR A 392 -0.07 -11.46 -1.09
N ASP A 393 -0.88 -11.02 -2.05
CA ASP A 393 -0.73 -11.41 -3.46
C ASP A 393 0.24 -10.52 -4.26
N GLY A 394 0.74 -9.43 -3.68
CA GLY A 394 1.73 -8.55 -4.32
C GLY A 394 3.18 -9.05 -4.20
N PRO A 395 4.13 -8.35 -4.85
CA PRO A 395 5.55 -8.68 -4.81
C PRO A 395 6.16 -8.39 -3.43
N THR A 396 7.16 -9.18 -3.06
CA THR A 396 7.83 -9.14 -1.75
C THR A 396 9.36 -9.11 -1.87
N GLU A 397 9.90 -9.65 -2.95
CA GLU A 397 11.33 -9.62 -3.27
C GLU A 397 11.81 -8.19 -3.54
N HIS A 398 12.88 -7.81 -2.86
CA HIS A 398 13.44 -6.47 -2.84
C HIS A 398 12.43 -5.38 -2.44
N ARG A 399 11.40 -5.73 -1.64
CA ARG A 399 10.37 -4.79 -1.14
C ARG A 399 10.47 -4.57 0.35
N ALA A 400 9.94 -3.44 0.81
CA ALA A 400 9.68 -3.21 2.23
C ALA A 400 8.20 -3.42 2.57
N VAL A 401 7.92 -4.03 3.71
CA VAL A 401 6.58 -4.11 4.29
C VAL A 401 6.52 -3.27 5.57
N VAL A 402 5.53 -2.38 5.62
CA VAL A 402 5.24 -1.54 6.79
C VAL A 402 4.00 -2.07 7.49
N PHE A 403 4.15 -2.56 8.72
CA PHE A 403 3.03 -2.91 9.59
C PHE A 403 2.66 -1.73 10.48
N GLY A 404 1.44 -1.22 10.34
CA GLY A 404 0.96 -0.08 11.10
C GLY A 404 0.98 -0.32 12.61
N GLU A 405 0.54 -1.51 13.03
CA GLU A 405 0.57 -1.95 14.43
C GLU A 405 1.28 -3.29 14.56
N ALA A 406 2.24 -3.35 15.48
CA ALA A 406 2.92 -4.60 15.76
C ALA A 406 1.94 -5.71 16.18
N ASP A 407 0.82 -5.41 16.85
CA ASP A 407 -0.16 -6.41 17.29
C ASP A 407 -0.76 -7.25 16.14
N SER A 408 -0.69 -6.75 14.90
CA SER A 408 -1.08 -7.50 13.69
C SER A 408 -0.01 -8.52 13.24
N ILE A 409 1.18 -8.51 13.83
CA ILE A 409 2.26 -9.48 13.59
C ILE A 409 2.00 -10.73 14.46
N PRO A 410 1.92 -11.94 13.86
CA PRO A 410 1.88 -13.19 14.60
C PRO A 410 2.98 -13.29 15.64
N GLY A 411 2.64 -13.69 16.86
CA GLY A 411 3.60 -13.72 17.97
C GLY A 411 3.17 -12.91 19.18
N LEU A 412 2.21 -12.00 19.02
CA LEU A 412 1.83 -10.98 20.01
C LEU A 412 0.46 -11.22 20.65
N GLY A 413 -0.02 -12.46 20.60
CA GLY A 413 -1.37 -12.84 21.01
C GLY A 413 -1.60 -12.83 22.52
N GLN A 414 -2.20 -11.72 23.00
CA GLN A 414 -2.79 -11.46 24.32
C GLN A 414 -1.82 -10.95 25.40
N SER A 415 -1.69 -9.62 25.49
CA SER A 415 -1.26 -8.93 26.71
C SER A 415 -2.48 -8.51 27.55
N GLY A 416 -3.17 -9.47 28.15
CA GLY A 416 -3.97 -9.18 29.35
C GLY A 416 -3.05 -8.91 30.54
N PRO A 417 -3.49 -8.19 31.59
CA PRO A 417 -2.70 -8.08 32.82
C PRO A 417 -2.41 -9.49 33.37
N GLY A 418 -1.13 -9.90 33.34
CA GLY A 418 -0.70 -11.24 33.78
C GLY A 418 -0.41 -12.27 32.68
N ALA A 419 -0.57 -11.94 31.40
CA ALA A 419 -0.12 -12.81 30.30
C ALA A 419 1.40 -12.73 30.12
N ARG A 420 2.06 -13.87 29.86
CA ARG A 420 3.50 -13.89 29.56
C ARG A 420 3.76 -13.26 28.20
N LEU A 421 4.86 -12.49 28.08
CA LEU A 421 5.33 -11.85 26.85
C LEU A 421 5.65 -12.82 25.69
N ASP A 422 5.73 -14.13 25.98
CA ASP A 422 6.00 -15.21 25.02
C ASP A 422 4.73 -15.92 24.50
N ALA A 423 3.54 -15.58 25.05
CA ALA A 423 2.28 -16.22 24.71
C ALA A 423 1.89 -15.88 23.26
N GLY A 424 2.27 -16.75 22.32
CA GLY A 424 1.99 -16.59 20.89
C GLY A 424 3.20 -16.70 19.97
N GLU A 425 4.43 -16.66 20.50
CA GLU A 425 5.65 -16.84 19.70
C GLU A 425 5.76 -18.25 19.09
N ASP A 426 5.12 -19.24 19.71
CA ASP A 426 5.00 -20.63 19.21
C ASP A 426 3.84 -20.80 18.20
N ASN A 427 3.58 -19.78 17.37
CA ASN A 427 2.64 -19.84 16.27
C ASN A 427 3.38 -20.10 14.94
N PRO A 428 2.95 -21.07 14.11
CA PRO A 428 3.53 -21.31 12.78
C PRO A 428 3.65 -20.06 11.90
N ALA A 429 2.69 -19.12 11.98
CA ALA A 429 2.75 -17.87 11.24
C ALA A 429 3.88 -16.94 11.74
N ALA A 430 4.18 -16.95 13.04
CA ALA A 430 5.30 -16.21 13.62
C ALA A 430 6.63 -16.81 13.16
N SER A 431 6.69 -18.14 13.03
CA SER A 431 7.86 -18.83 12.48
C SER A 431 8.15 -18.46 11.02
N ALA A 432 7.10 -18.35 10.19
CA ALA A 432 7.26 -17.93 8.80
C ALA A 432 7.84 -16.50 8.69
N ILE A 433 7.38 -15.57 9.54
CA ILE A 433 7.95 -14.22 9.61
C ILE A 433 9.39 -14.26 10.12
N ARG A 434 9.70 -15.03 11.17
CA ARG A 434 11.08 -15.16 11.67
C ARG A 434 12.06 -15.69 10.63
N ASN A 435 11.62 -16.62 9.78
CA ASN A 435 12.41 -17.13 8.65
C ASN A 435 12.60 -16.03 7.59
N MET A 436 11.55 -15.26 7.27
CA MET A 436 11.68 -14.11 6.36
C MET A 436 12.73 -13.10 6.86
N LEU A 437 12.70 -12.78 8.16
CA LEU A 437 13.60 -11.79 8.77
C LEU A 437 15.06 -12.27 8.91
N GLN A 438 15.34 -13.56 8.73
CA GLN A 438 16.68 -14.12 8.96
C GLN A 438 17.27 -14.78 7.71
N ASP A 439 16.45 -15.53 6.99
CA ASP A 439 16.84 -16.35 5.86
C ASP A 439 16.32 -15.77 4.53
N ASN A 440 15.68 -14.58 4.57
CA ASN A 440 15.21 -13.82 3.40
C ASN A 440 14.17 -14.55 2.55
N VAL A 441 13.46 -15.51 3.13
CA VAL A 441 12.37 -16.23 2.47
C VAL A 441 11.27 -16.49 3.47
N LEU A 442 10.03 -16.23 3.06
CA LEU A 442 8.86 -16.66 3.83
C LEU A 442 8.37 -17.97 3.20
N GLU A 443 8.43 -19.05 3.96
CA GLU A 443 7.85 -20.34 3.57
C GLU A 443 6.84 -20.80 4.62
N TYR A 444 5.65 -21.18 4.17
CA TYR A 444 4.56 -21.59 5.03
C TYR A 444 3.74 -22.72 4.41
N LEU A 445 3.67 -23.87 5.10
CA LEU A 445 2.92 -25.03 4.64
C LEU A 445 1.49 -24.98 5.21
N VAL A 446 0.51 -25.09 4.32
CA VAL A 446 -0.92 -25.08 4.67
C VAL A 446 -1.55 -26.40 4.27
N VAL A 447 -2.13 -27.09 5.25
CA VAL A 447 -2.95 -28.28 4.99
C VAL A 447 -4.38 -27.84 4.72
N VAL A 448 -4.90 -28.20 3.55
CA VAL A 448 -6.28 -27.89 3.15
C VAL A 448 -7.06 -29.19 3.04
N THR A 449 -8.16 -29.28 3.79
CA THR A 449 -9.12 -30.39 3.71
C THR A 449 -9.80 -30.38 2.35
N GLN A 450 -9.81 -31.52 1.68
CA GLN A 450 -10.45 -31.66 0.38
C GLN A 450 -11.94 -32.02 0.56
N LYS A 451 -12.76 -31.63 -0.43
CA LYS A 451 -14.15 -32.09 -0.52
C LYS A 451 -14.19 -33.57 -0.92
N ASP A 452 -15.36 -34.20 -0.74
CA ASP A 452 -15.68 -35.55 -1.24
C ASP A 452 -14.86 -36.68 -0.59
N GLY A 453 -14.50 -36.53 0.69
CA GLY A 453 -13.81 -37.58 1.47
C GLY A 453 -12.36 -37.84 1.07
N LYS A 454 -11.78 -37.00 0.20
CA LYS A 454 -10.37 -37.10 -0.19
C LYS A 454 -9.44 -36.68 0.96
N PRO A 455 -8.24 -37.28 1.07
CA PRO A 455 -7.29 -36.93 2.12
C PRO A 455 -6.88 -35.44 2.01
N PRO A 456 -6.53 -34.79 3.13
CA PRO A 456 -6.03 -33.42 3.13
C PRO A 456 -4.79 -33.30 2.23
N LYS A 457 -4.67 -32.16 1.54
CA LYS A 457 -3.52 -31.84 0.69
C LYS A 457 -2.76 -30.65 1.26
N THR A 458 -1.44 -30.76 1.31
CA THR A 458 -0.56 -29.67 1.73
C THR A 458 -0.19 -28.80 0.54
N TYR A 459 -0.23 -27.48 0.74
CA TYR A 459 0.22 -26.46 -0.19
C TYR A 459 1.35 -25.67 0.45
N THR A 460 2.42 -25.41 -0.29
CA THR A 460 3.50 -24.53 0.15
C THR A 460 3.23 -23.13 -0.37
N ILE A 461 3.16 -22.16 0.54
CA ILE A 461 3.16 -20.74 0.22
C ILE A 461 4.60 -20.25 0.40
N LYS A 462 5.19 -19.75 -0.68
CA LYS A 462 6.56 -19.22 -0.68
C LYS A 462 6.54 -17.77 -1.17
N LYS A 463 7.23 -16.88 -0.46
CA LYS A 463 7.49 -15.50 -0.87
C LYS A 463 9.00 -15.29 -0.85
N GLU A 464 9.56 -14.99 -2.02
CA GLU A 464 10.98 -14.69 -2.15
C GLU A 464 11.27 -13.31 -1.56
N GLY A 465 12.38 -13.20 -0.85
CA GLY A 465 12.94 -11.94 -0.40
C GLY A 465 14.18 -11.57 -1.20
N PRO A 466 14.95 -10.56 -0.74
CA PRO A 466 14.85 -9.97 0.58
C PRO A 466 13.61 -9.09 0.74
N THR A 467 12.93 -9.21 1.88
CA THR A 467 11.82 -8.33 2.26
C THR A 467 12.17 -7.62 3.56
N MET A 468 12.27 -6.30 3.53
CA MET A 468 12.58 -5.50 4.72
C MET A 468 11.29 -5.24 5.52
N LEU A 469 11.34 -5.29 6.86
CA LEU A 469 10.18 -5.10 7.73
C LEU A 469 10.37 -3.83 8.56
N VAL A 470 9.35 -2.97 8.57
CA VAL A 470 9.21 -1.88 9.55
C VAL A 470 7.88 -2.03 10.28
N THR A 471 7.88 -1.83 11.60
CA THR A 471 6.65 -1.77 12.38
C THR A 471 6.73 -0.76 13.51
N THR A 472 5.59 -0.44 14.14
CA THR A 472 5.52 0.41 15.32
C THR A 472 4.93 -0.34 16.51
N ALA A 473 5.41 -0.04 17.72
CA ALA A 473 4.82 -0.55 18.94
C ALA A 473 4.97 0.44 20.11
N ILE A 474 4.14 0.26 21.13
CA ILE A 474 4.29 0.98 22.41
C ILE A 474 5.30 0.27 23.31
N LYS A 475 5.35 -1.07 23.22
CA LYS A 475 6.23 -1.93 24.02
C LYS A 475 7.05 -2.84 23.10
N PRO A 476 8.23 -3.30 23.55
CA PRO A 476 9.00 -4.32 22.85
C PRO A 476 8.16 -5.60 22.59
N LEU A 477 8.45 -6.27 21.48
CA LEU A 477 7.85 -7.55 21.13
C LEU A 477 8.44 -8.71 21.96
N GLY A 478 7.94 -9.93 21.73
CA GLY A 478 8.54 -11.13 22.29
C GLY A 478 10.03 -11.30 21.91
N HIS A 479 10.76 -12.05 22.73
CA HIS A 479 12.23 -12.15 22.66
C HIS A 479 12.73 -12.69 21.31
N GLN A 480 12.00 -13.60 20.66
CA GLN A 480 12.43 -14.16 19.39
C GLN A 480 12.36 -13.15 18.24
N LEU A 481 11.34 -12.29 18.22
CA LEU A 481 11.22 -11.24 17.20
C LEU A 481 12.12 -10.05 17.50
N MET A 482 12.21 -9.63 18.77
CA MET A 482 13.04 -8.47 19.15
C MET A 482 14.52 -8.66 18.85
N THR A 483 15.02 -9.89 18.87
CA THR A 483 16.41 -10.19 18.52
C THR A 483 16.69 -10.13 17.01
N ARG A 484 15.67 -9.91 16.17
CA ARG A 484 15.78 -9.75 14.70
C ARG A 484 15.46 -8.33 14.24
N LEU A 485 15.13 -7.43 15.17
CA LEU A 485 14.71 -6.06 14.90
C LEU A 485 15.63 -5.08 15.62
N PHE A 486 16.04 -4.02 14.94
CA PHE A 486 16.62 -2.84 15.57
C PHE A 486 15.51 -1.95 16.13
N ALA A 487 15.63 -1.59 17.41
CA ALA A 487 14.67 -0.75 18.10
C ALA A 487 15.06 0.72 17.97
N LEU A 488 14.20 1.50 17.30
CA LEU A 488 14.35 2.94 17.15
C LEU A 488 13.38 3.62 18.11
N ASP A 489 13.90 4.17 19.19
CA ASP A 489 13.09 4.90 20.17
C ASP A 489 12.79 6.32 19.70
N ILE A 490 11.54 6.74 19.88
CA ILE A 490 11.15 8.15 19.81
C ILE A 490 11.08 8.71 21.23
N PRO A 491 12.01 9.61 21.60
CA PRO A 491 11.96 10.31 22.86
C PRO A 491 10.63 11.04 23.01
N GLY A 492 10.06 10.96 24.21
CA GLY A 492 8.92 11.79 24.62
C GLY A 492 9.36 13.06 25.34
N ASP A 493 10.60 13.52 25.12
CA ASP A 493 11.11 14.72 25.77
C ASP A 493 10.50 16.00 25.19
N ASP A 494 10.56 17.06 25.99
CA ASP A 494 9.93 18.34 25.67
C ASP A 494 10.53 18.97 24.40
N ASN A 495 11.81 18.74 24.09
CA ASN A 495 12.44 19.31 22.89
C ASN A 495 11.84 18.68 21.63
N GLN A 496 11.71 17.35 21.59
CA GLN A 496 11.11 16.64 20.46
C GLN A 496 9.63 16.99 20.32
N ILE A 497 8.89 17.13 21.43
CA ILE A 497 7.48 17.52 21.42
C ILE A 497 7.33 18.95 20.89
N ASN A 498 8.09 19.91 21.41
CA ASN A 498 8.03 21.30 20.98
C ASN A 498 8.41 21.47 19.51
N ALA A 499 9.46 20.78 19.05
CA ALA A 499 9.84 20.79 17.64
C ALA A 499 8.74 20.22 16.72
N ALA A 500 8.03 19.16 17.16
CA ALA A 500 6.89 18.62 16.44
C ALA A 500 5.70 19.60 16.44
N LEU A 501 5.40 20.26 17.56
CA LEU A 501 4.34 21.26 17.66
C LEU A 501 4.61 22.47 16.76
N ASP A 502 5.83 23.00 16.79
CA ASP A 502 6.26 24.11 15.91
C ASP A 502 6.07 23.73 14.45
N LYS A 503 6.41 22.48 14.10
CA LYS A 503 6.24 21.98 12.74
C LYS A 503 4.77 21.83 12.35
N ILE A 504 3.91 21.36 13.25
CA ILE A 504 2.46 21.31 13.02
C ILE A 504 1.90 22.72 12.75
N VAL A 505 2.34 23.73 13.50
CA VAL A 505 1.95 25.14 13.28
C VAL A 505 2.43 25.64 11.91
N GLN A 506 3.67 25.33 11.53
CA GLN A 506 4.20 25.68 10.20
C GLN A 506 3.39 25.01 9.09
N ASN A 507 3.13 23.71 9.21
CA ASN A 507 2.40 22.92 8.22
C ASN A 507 0.94 23.38 8.06
N HIS A 508 0.34 23.94 9.12
CA HIS A 508 -0.99 24.55 9.05
C HIS A 508 -1.00 25.87 8.26
N LYS A 509 0.10 26.65 8.32
CA LYS A 509 0.24 27.91 7.57
C LYS A 509 0.64 27.68 6.12
N HIS A 510 1.52 26.70 5.88
CA HIS A 510 2.02 26.33 4.57
C HIS A 510 2.02 24.81 4.50
N ALA A 511 1.22 24.23 3.59
CA ALA A 511 1.22 22.79 3.41
C ALA A 511 2.64 22.27 3.15
N PRO A 512 3.01 21.09 3.69
CA PRO A 512 4.28 20.47 3.36
C PRO A 512 4.44 20.36 1.85
N SER A 513 5.64 20.63 1.34
CA SER A 513 5.93 20.40 -0.07
C SER A 513 5.85 18.92 -0.37
N ASP A 514 5.33 18.56 -1.55
CA ASP A 514 5.39 17.19 -2.02
C ASP A 514 6.85 16.68 -2.06
N PRO A 515 7.07 15.38 -1.87
CA PRO A 515 8.37 14.74 -2.06
C PRO A 515 8.99 15.15 -3.40
N PRO A 516 10.28 15.55 -3.44
CA PRO A 516 10.93 15.86 -4.70
C PRO A 516 10.88 14.67 -5.66
N GLU A 517 10.31 14.86 -6.85
CA GLU A 517 10.14 13.80 -7.87
C GLU A 517 11.47 13.09 -8.17
N ALA A 518 12.57 13.86 -8.21
CA ALA A 518 13.92 13.34 -8.43
C ALA A 518 14.35 12.32 -7.36
N LEU A 519 13.96 12.49 -6.09
CA LEU A 519 14.30 11.56 -5.01
C LEU A 519 13.44 10.28 -5.06
N VAL A 520 12.16 10.41 -5.41
CA VAL A 520 11.27 9.25 -5.62
C VAL A 520 11.75 8.42 -6.82
N ALA A 521 12.08 9.10 -7.92
CA ALA A 521 12.67 8.48 -9.11
C ALA A 521 14.03 7.84 -8.79
N TYR A 522 14.83 8.45 -7.91
CA TYR A 522 16.10 7.87 -7.47
C TYR A 522 15.90 6.53 -6.75
N GLN A 523 14.86 6.40 -5.92
CA GLN A 523 14.53 5.12 -5.29
C GLN A 523 14.08 4.07 -6.30
N GLN A 524 13.35 4.45 -7.36
CA GLN A 524 13.04 3.53 -8.47
C GLN A 524 14.32 3.10 -9.21
N TYR A 525 15.22 4.03 -9.50
CA TYR A 525 16.50 3.73 -10.13
C TYR A 525 17.33 2.72 -9.32
N LEU A 526 17.40 2.90 -8.00
CA LEU A 526 18.09 1.94 -7.13
C LEU A 526 17.37 0.58 -7.09
N GLN A 527 16.03 0.58 -7.13
CA GLN A 527 15.19 -0.62 -7.18
C GLN A 527 15.43 -1.45 -8.45
N ASP A 528 15.49 -0.80 -9.61
CA ASP A 528 15.68 -1.44 -10.92
C ASP A 528 17.07 -2.08 -11.08
N LYS A 529 18.06 -1.60 -10.31
CA LYS A 529 19.43 -2.12 -10.30
C LYS A 529 19.71 -3.17 -9.22
N ALA A 530 18.73 -3.48 -8.37
CA ALA A 530 18.89 -4.55 -7.40
C ALA A 530 19.07 -5.91 -8.12
N PRO A 531 19.86 -6.84 -7.55
CA PRO A 531 20.57 -6.73 -6.27
C PRO A 531 21.91 -5.98 -6.37
N TRP A 532 22.19 -5.13 -5.38
CA TRP A 532 23.48 -4.42 -5.25
C TRP A 532 24.49 -5.24 -4.46
N ASP A 533 25.65 -5.51 -5.06
CA ASP A 533 26.75 -6.20 -4.39
C ASP A 533 27.75 -5.18 -3.83
N VAL A 534 27.90 -5.15 -2.49
CA VAL A 534 28.71 -4.14 -1.79
C VAL A 534 29.79 -4.82 -0.93
N LEU A 535 31.04 -4.41 -1.11
CA LEU A 535 32.20 -4.80 -0.31
C LEU A 535 32.47 -3.75 0.77
N VAL A 536 32.59 -4.18 2.04
CA VAL A 536 32.99 -3.32 3.16
C VAL A 536 34.44 -3.67 3.57
N PRO A 537 35.46 -2.94 3.07
CA PRO A 537 36.86 -3.37 3.20
C PRO A 537 37.40 -3.28 4.64
N PHE A 538 36.83 -2.41 5.47
CA PHE A 538 37.28 -2.15 6.85
C PHE A 538 36.51 -2.95 7.92
N LEU A 539 35.73 -3.96 7.52
CA LEU A 539 34.88 -4.72 8.44
C LEU A 539 35.66 -5.42 9.56
N ALA A 540 36.88 -5.89 9.27
CA ALA A 540 37.77 -6.51 10.26
C ALA A 540 38.10 -5.54 11.41
N HIS A 541 38.39 -4.28 11.10
CA HIS A 541 38.67 -3.24 12.09
C HIS A 541 37.45 -2.93 12.96
N ILE A 542 36.24 -2.95 12.39
CA ILE A 542 35.01 -2.80 13.17
C ILE A 542 34.88 -3.97 14.15
N ARG A 543 35.10 -5.21 13.67
CA ARG A 543 35.03 -6.41 14.51
C ARG A 543 36.03 -6.37 15.67
N ASP A 544 37.26 -5.94 15.41
CA ASP A 544 38.33 -5.89 16.40
C ASP A 544 38.09 -4.80 17.46
N GLY A 545 37.41 -3.72 17.09
CA GLY A 545 37.01 -2.65 18.00
C GLY A 545 35.81 -2.97 18.91
N LEU A 546 35.07 -4.07 18.66
CA LEU A 546 33.93 -4.45 19.48
C LEU A 546 34.35 -5.07 20.83
N PRO A 547 33.61 -4.80 21.93
CA PRO A 547 33.91 -5.39 23.25
C PRO A 547 33.93 -6.93 23.21
N ARG A 548 34.98 -7.56 23.77
CA ARG A 548 35.13 -9.04 23.78
C ARG A 548 34.47 -9.74 24.98
N LYS A 549 34.07 -9.01 26.03
CA LYS A 549 33.56 -9.59 27.29
C LYS A 549 32.09 -9.21 27.50
N LYS A 550 31.21 -10.20 27.73
CA LYS A 550 29.74 -10.10 27.94
C LYS A 550 28.89 -9.74 26.71
N VAL A 551 29.21 -10.30 25.56
CA VAL A 551 28.41 -10.11 24.35
C VAL A 551 27.26 -11.13 24.31
N ALA A 552 26.01 -10.67 24.48
CA ALA A 552 24.83 -11.51 24.31
C ALA A 552 24.78 -12.11 22.90
N THR A 553 24.17 -13.29 22.73
CA THR A 553 24.01 -13.98 21.42
C THR A 553 23.36 -13.11 20.34
N ARG A 554 22.65 -12.04 20.74
CA ARG A 554 22.03 -11.03 19.88
C ARG A 554 23.03 -10.25 19.01
N VAL A 555 24.25 -9.99 19.49
CA VAL A 555 25.22 -9.12 18.79
C VAL A 555 25.66 -9.67 17.45
N LEU A 556 25.56 -10.98 17.21
CA LEU A 556 25.81 -11.55 15.89
C LEU A 556 24.83 -10.98 14.84
N ARG A 557 23.55 -10.84 15.19
CA ARG A 557 22.53 -10.28 14.30
C ARG A 557 22.64 -8.77 14.20
N ASP A 558 22.93 -8.09 15.30
CA ASP A 558 23.14 -6.64 15.28
C ASP A 558 24.34 -6.30 14.39
N PHE A 559 25.44 -7.06 14.46
CA PHE A 559 26.60 -6.86 13.58
C PHE A 559 26.26 -7.12 12.11
N GLN A 560 25.46 -8.17 11.79
CA GLN A 560 24.98 -8.39 10.42
C GLN A 560 24.14 -7.22 9.91
N GLN A 561 23.22 -6.71 10.72
CA GLN A 561 22.42 -5.57 10.33
C GLN A 561 23.26 -4.27 10.24
N THR A 562 24.29 -4.10 11.08
CA THR A 562 25.26 -2.99 10.94
C THR A 562 25.98 -3.06 9.60
N ILE A 563 26.42 -4.25 9.16
CA ILE A 563 27.00 -4.45 7.81
C ILE A 563 26.00 -4.02 6.75
N SER A 564 24.76 -4.53 6.81
CA SER A 564 23.71 -4.17 5.86
C SER A 564 23.40 -2.67 5.86
N PHE A 565 23.50 -1.99 7.00
CA PHE A 565 23.30 -0.55 7.07
C PHE A 565 24.43 0.23 6.40
N ILE A 566 25.70 -0.16 6.60
CA ILE A 566 26.84 0.42 5.85
C ILE A 566 26.60 0.24 4.35
N GLN A 567 26.17 -0.96 3.93
CA GLN A 567 25.85 -1.24 2.53
C GLN A 567 24.71 -0.36 2.01
N SER A 568 23.65 -0.13 2.80
CA SER A 568 22.58 0.81 2.43
C SER A 568 23.09 2.23 2.21
N VAL A 569 23.94 2.75 3.10
CA VAL A 569 24.56 4.09 2.93
C VAL A 569 25.40 4.13 1.65
N THR A 570 26.18 3.07 1.42
CA THR A 570 27.02 2.94 0.21
C THR A 570 26.16 2.93 -1.06
N ILE A 571 25.04 2.20 -1.08
CA ILE A 571 24.09 2.16 -2.20
C ILE A 571 23.45 3.54 -2.43
N ALA A 572 23.04 4.22 -1.36
CA ALA A 572 22.51 5.58 -1.46
C ALA A 572 23.51 6.54 -2.11
N ARG A 573 24.82 6.33 -1.91
CA ARG A 573 25.93 7.11 -2.46
C ARG A 573 26.63 6.44 -3.64
N HIS A 574 26.02 5.47 -4.34
CA HIS A 574 26.73 4.61 -5.28
C HIS A 574 27.54 5.35 -6.37
N PHE A 575 27.08 6.51 -6.83
CA PHE A 575 27.78 7.30 -7.86
C PHE A 575 29.04 8.02 -7.33
N LEU A 576 29.20 8.10 -6.00
CA LEU A 576 30.38 8.61 -5.31
C LEU A 576 31.35 7.48 -4.91
N ARG A 577 31.10 6.24 -5.33
CA ARG A 577 31.85 5.06 -4.90
C ARG A 577 32.50 4.37 -6.08
N GLN A 578 33.64 3.77 -5.80
CA GLN A 578 34.35 2.94 -6.77
C GLN A 578 33.77 1.54 -6.79
N THR A 579 33.99 0.84 -7.89
CA THR A 579 33.73 -0.59 -8.00
C THR A 579 35.04 -1.36 -8.08
N ASP A 580 35.08 -2.57 -7.53
CA ASP A 580 36.23 -3.47 -7.69
C ASP A 580 36.20 -4.21 -9.05
N SER A 581 37.16 -5.11 -9.27
CA SER A 581 37.28 -5.91 -10.49
C SER A 581 36.11 -6.88 -10.71
N ASP A 582 35.38 -7.22 -9.65
CA ASP A 582 34.20 -8.10 -9.70
C ASP A 582 32.91 -7.29 -9.92
N GLY A 583 33.01 -5.97 -10.09
CA GLY A 583 31.88 -5.05 -10.24
C GLY A 583 31.14 -4.75 -8.94
N ARG A 584 31.72 -5.07 -7.77
CA ARG A 584 31.11 -4.78 -6.46
C ARG A 584 31.39 -3.35 -6.07
N LEU A 585 30.40 -2.67 -5.53
CA LEU A 585 30.53 -1.33 -4.96
C LEU A 585 31.39 -1.39 -3.70
N ILE A 586 32.38 -0.51 -3.57
CA ILE A 586 33.28 -0.48 -2.40
C ILE A 586 32.80 0.59 -1.43
N ALA A 587 32.46 0.20 -0.20
CA ALA A 587 32.11 1.12 0.87
C ALA A 587 33.33 1.94 1.30
N ASP A 588 33.12 3.23 1.49
CA ASP A 588 34.12 4.15 2.02
C ASP A 588 33.93 4.33 3.54
N ILE A 589 34.97 4.81 4.23
CA ILE A 589 34.86 5.07 5.67
C ILE A 589 33.82 6.15 5.99
N ASP A 590 33.54 7.07 5.06
CA ASP A 590 32.49 8.07 5.22
C ASP A 590 31.07 7.46 5.22
N ASP A 591 30.90 6.23 4.69
CA ASP A 591 29.66 5.47 4.85
C ASP A 591 29.51 4.93 6.28
N TYR A 592 30.64 4.60 6.90
CA TYR A 592 30.67 4.20 8.30
C TYR A 592 30.48 5.38 9.25
N ASP A 593 30.96 6.58 8.92
CA ASP A 593 30.66 7.80 9.70
C ASP A 593 29.15 7.99 9.86
N THR A 594 28.41 7.98 8.75
CA THR A 594 26.95 8.10 8.75
C THR A 594 26.31 6.92 9.49
N THR A 595 26.82 5.70 9.29
CA THR A 595 26.32 4.53 10.03
C THR A 595 26.53 4.66 11.53
N TYR A 596 27.70 5.13 11.96
CA TYR A 596 28.05 5.32 13.36
C TYR A 596 27.15 6.37 14.00
N GLU A 597 26.96 7.52 13.35
CA GLU A 597 26.07 8.58 13.82
C GLU A 597 24.64 8.05 14.04
N LEU A 598 24.11 7.28 13.10
CA LEU A 598 22.72 6.85 13.09
C LEU A 598 22.42 5.60 13.92
N LEU A 599 23.31 4.60 13.90
CA LEU A 599 23.08 3.31 14.56
C LEU A 599 23.76 3.15 15.91
N ASN A 600 24.83 3.89 16.22
CA ASN A 600 25.55 3.68 17.47
C ASN A 600 24.65 3.86 18.72
N PRO A 601 23.74 4.84 18.80
CA PRO A 601 22.82 4.96 19.94
C PRO A 601 21.98 3.69 20.16
N MET A 602 21.43 3.11 19.07
CA MET A 602 20.63 1.88 19.11
C MET A 602 21.47 0.66 19.50
N PHE A 603 22.74 0.63 19.07
CA PHE A 603 23.68 -0.43 19.39
C PHE A 603 24.11 -0.40 20.87
N ILE A 604 24.40 0.78 21.42
CA ILE A 604 24.70 0.98 22.85
C ILE A 604 23.53 0.49 23.70
N GLU A 605 22.32 0.90 23.36
CA GLU A 605 21.12 0.47 24.08
C GLU A 605 20.96 -1.06 24.08
N THR A 606 21.26 -1.70 22.95
CA THR A 606 21.12 -3.14 22.82
C THR A 606 22.17 -3.91 23.63
N VAL A 607 23.43 -3.45 23.63
CA VAL A 607 24.56 -4.11 24.29
C VAL A 607 24.55 -3.86 25.79
N SER A 608 24.38 -2.60 26.20
CA SER A 608 24.54 -2.18 27.59
C SER A 608 23.20 -1.93 28.29
N GLY A 609 22.14 -1.64 27.53
CA GLY A 609 20.88 -1.13 28.07
C GLY A 609 20.88 0.35 28.41
N VAL A 610 22.03 1.03 28.27
CA VAL A 610 22.24 2.44 28.59
C VAL A 610 21.66 3.30 27.46
N THR A 611 20.85 4.28 27.83
CA THR A 611 20.32 5.32 26.95
C THR A 611 20.68 6.68 27.53
N GLU A 612 20.72 7.73 26.71
CA GLU A 612 20.98 9.09 27.18
C GLU A 612 20.01 9.50 28.30
N ALA A 613 18.73 9.13 28.19
CA ALA A 613 17.73 9.40 29.21
C ALA A 613 18.03 8.70 30.55
N VAL A 614 18.48 7.43 30.52
CA VAL A 614 18.91 6.71 31.73
C VAL A 614 20.18 7.34 32.30
N THR A 615 21.16 7.67 31.46
CA THR A 615 22.39 8.34 31.87
C THR A 615 22.10 9.65 32.59
N ASN A 616 21.19 10.47 32.05
CA ASN A 616 20.77 11.75 32.64
C ASN A 616 20.10 11.55 34.01
N VAL A 617 19.26 10.53 34.17
CA VAL A 617 18.62 10.21 35.46
C VAL A 617 19.63 9.75 36.50
N VAL A 618 20.56 8.86 36.15
CA VAL A 618 21.61 8.40 37.09
C VAL A 618 22.53 9.57 37.48
N ALA A 619 22.89 10.42 36.52
CA ALA A 619 23.69 11.62 36.78
C ALA A 619 22.94 12.63 37.69
N ALA A 620 21.63 12.80 37.51
CA ALA A 620 20.82 13.65 38.37
C ALA A 620 20.72 13.12 39.81
N VAL A 621 20.55 11.80 39.99
CA VAL A 621 20.60 11.17 41.32
C VAL A 621 21.98 11.42 41.97
N ALA A 622 23.06 11.25 41.21
CA ALA A 622 24.42 11.51 41.70
C ALA A 622 24.62 12.96 42.12
N ALA A 623 24.15 13.93 41.32
CA ALA A 623 24.24 15.35 41.64
C ALA A 623 23.44 15.73 42.89
N LEU A 624 22.22 15.21 43.04
CA LEU A 624 21.37 15.45 44.21
C LEU A 624 21.98 14.86 45.48
N LYS A 625 22.52 13.64 45.43
CA LYS A 625 23.22 13.01 46.58
C LYS A 625 24.55 13.69 46.91
N ALA A 626 25.25 14.25 45.92
CA ALA A 626 26.45 15.04 46.19
C ALA A 626 26.12 16.35 46.93
N GLY A 627 24.97 16.96 46.63
CA GLY A 627 24.49 18.18 47.30
C GLY A 627 23.88 17.93 48.69
N ASP A 628 23.23 16.78 48.90
CA ASP A 628 22.68 16.35 50.20
C ASP A 628 22.82 14.83 50.38
N PRO A 629 23.95 14.34 50.94
CA PRO A 629 24.23 12.91 51.07
C PRO A 629 23.20 12.12 51.88
N GLY A 630 22.55 12.78 52.85
CA GLY A 630 21.50 12.18 53.69
C GLY A 630 20.08 12.39 53.17
N GLY A 631 19.92 13.18 52.11
CA GLY A 631 18.63 13.55 51.53
C GLY A 631 17.99 12.39 50.78
N LYS A 632 16.65 12.29 50.89
CA LYS A 632 15.86 11.36 50.08
C LYS A 632 15.69 11.89 48.67
N VAL A 633 16.10 11.12 47.67
CA VAL A 633 15.88 11.48 46.26
C VAL A 633 14.55 10.90 45.81
N THR A 634 13.55 11.77 45.70
CA THR A 634 12.20 11.40 45.23
C THR A 634 12.06 11.67 43.72
N TYR A 635 11.05 11.07 43.08
CA TYR A 635 10.68 11.43 41.70
C TYR A 635 10.37 12.92 41.54
N ALA A 636 9.83 13.59 42.56
CA ALA A 636 9.57 15.03 42.52
C ALA A 636 10.87 15.86 42.57
N ALA A 637 11.92 15.35 43.23
CA ALA A 637 13.24 16.00 43.22
C ALA A 637 13.91 15.85 41.85
N LEU A 638 13.81 14.66 41.25
CA LEU A 638 14.31 14.40 39.89
C LEU A 638 13.57 15.23 38.83
N ASP A 639 12.24 15.38 38.98
CA ASP A 639 11.40 16.23 38.13
C ASP A 639 11.89 17.68 38.11
N ARG A 640 12.13 18.27 39.29
CA ARG A 640 12.68 19.63 39.39
C ARG A 640 14.09 19.77 38.82
N GLN A 641 14.91 18.73 38.96
CA GLN A 641 16.31 18.77 38.51
C GLN A 641 16.43 18.63 36.99
N LEU A 642 15.64 17.73 36.40
CA LEU A 642 15.74 17.36 34.98
C LEU A 642 14.74 18.12 34.11
N GLY A 643 13.66 18.65 34.68
CA GLY A 643 12.60 19.34 33.94
C GLY A 643 11.85 18.45 32.96
N VAL A 644 11.73 17.15 33.24
CA VAL A 644 11.05 16.15 32.38
C VAL A 644 9.86 15.53 33.09
N HIS A 645 8.81 15.23 32.32
CA HIS A 645 7.54 14.74 32.85
C HIS A 645 7.70 13.48 33.73
N ARG A 646 6.96 13.43 34.85
CA ARG A 646 7.05 12.37 35.88
C ARG A 646 6.94 10.94 35.35
N GLN A 647 6.15 10.69 34.30
CA GLN A 647 6.05 9.35 33.70
C GLN A 647 7.36 8.91 33.02
N GLN A 648 8.08 9.83 32.37
CA GLN A 648 9.37 9.54 31.76
C GLN A 648 10.40 9.22 32.85
N ILE A 649 10.47 10.03 33.90
CA ILE A 649 11.35 9.77 35.07
C ILE A 649 11.07 8.41 35.66
N THR A 650 9.78 8.09 35.88
CA THR A 650 9.39 6.79 36.46
C THR A 650 9.92 5.64 35.60
N ARG A 651 9.72 5.71 34.27
CA ARG A 651 10.18 4.69 33.32
C ARG A 651 11.70 4.54 33.33
N GLU A 652 12.44 5.65 33.27
CA GLU A 652 13.91 5.60 33.21
C GLU A 652 14.53 5.17 34.55
N VAL A 653 13.95 5.57 35.69
CA VAL A 653 14.38 5.09 37.01
C VAL A 653 14.10 3.59 37.14
N GLU A 654 12.91 3.11 36.78
CA GLU A 654 12.59 1.66 36.81
C GLU A 654 13.54 0.87 35.92
N ARG A 655 13.90 1.41 34.75
CA ARG A 655 14.89 0.81 33.84
C ARG A 655 16.27 0.73 34.49
N ALA A 656 16.75 1.80 35.11
CA ALA A 656 18.04 1.83 35.81
C ALA A 656 18.05 0.92 37.06
N VAL A 657 16.95 0.86 37.80
CA VAL A 657 16.78 -0.03 38.97
C VAL A 657 16.80 -1.50 38.55
N SER A 658 16.10 -1.86 37.47
CA SER A 658 16.11 -3.23 36.94
C SER A 658 17.51 -3.72 36.51
N ARG A 659 18.42 -2.77 36.23
CA ARG A 659 19.81 -3.01 35.83
C ARG A 659 20.81 -2.89 36.99
N GLY A 660 20.33 -2.55 38.18
CA GLY A 660 21.16 -2.38 39.39
C GLY A 660 21.94 -1.06 39.44
N TRP A 661 21.75 -0.14 38.49
CA TRP A 661 22.45 1.15 38.47
C TRP A 661 21.86 2.18 39.44
N LEU A 662 20.58 2.02 39.75
CA LEU A 662 19.91 2.71 40.84
C LEU A 662 19.30 1.68 41.79
N ILE A 663 19.09 2.09 43.03
CA ILE A 663 18.42 1.28 44.06
C ILE A 663 17.23 2.10 44.56
N ASP A 664 16.03 1.54 44.55
CA ASP A 664 14.87 2.13 45.20
C ASP A 664 14.72 1.52 46.59
N ASN A 665 15.10 2.27 47.63
CA ASN A 665 15.06 1.82 49.02
C ASN A 665 13.62 1.81 49.60
N GLU A 666 12.64 2.36 48.90
CA GLU A 666 11.25 2.44 49.37
C GLU A 666 10.33 1.55 48.54
N THR A 667 9.94 0.40 49.12
CA THR A 667 9.12 -0.62 48.43
C THR A 667 7.61 -0.46 48.65
N LYS A 668 7.17 0.47 49.51
CA LYS A 668 5.74 0.63 49.82
C LYS A 668 5.01 1.48 48.78
N PRO A 669 3.87 1.00 48.23
CA PRO A 669 3.03 1.80 47.34
C PRO A 669 2.60 3.13 47.98
N GLY A 670 2.74 4.23 47.25
CA GLY A 670 2.30 5.57 47.67
C GLY A 670 3.24 6.33 48.62
N SER A 671 4.34 5.73 49.07
CA SER A 671 5.35 6.42 49.88
C SER A 671 6.31 7.25 49.00
N PRO A 672 6.88 8.37 49.49
CA PRO A 672 7.93 9.08 48.77
C PRO A 672 9.12 8.16 48.50
N ARG A 673 9.42 7.94 47.21
CA ARG A 673 10.54 7.10 46.77
C ARG A 673 11.87 7.62 47.31
N ASP A 674 12.81 6.71 47.52
CA ASP A 674 14.17 7.04 47.94
C ASP A 674 15.16 6.32 47.02
N ILE A 675 15.61 7.06 46.01
CA ILE A 675 16.45 6.53 44.94
C ILE A 675 17.93 6.79 45.26
N GLU A 676 18.73 5.73 45.26
CA GLU A 676 20.17 5.79 45.51
C GLU A 676 20.97 5.27 44.32
N LEU A 677 22.27 5.64 44.29
CA LEU A 677 23.21 5.10 43.32
C LEU A 677 23.49 3.63 43.65
N GLY A 678 23.39 2.77 42.65
CA GLY A 678 23.76 1.37 42.72
C GLY A 678 25.13 1.11 42.08
N GLU A 679 25.20 0.07 41.25
CA GLU A 679 26.39 -0.27 40.47
C GLU A 679 26.74 0.83 39.45
N THR A 680 28.03 0.97 39.14
CA THR A 680 28.47 1.93 38.12
C THR A 680 27.95 1.52 36.75
N MET A 681 27.42 2.51 36.01
CA MET A 681 27.01 2.27 34.62
C MET A 681 28.22 1.88 33.77
N PRO A 682 28.09 0.91 32.85
CA PRO A 682 29.16 0.56 31.94
C PRO A 682 29.49 1.73 30.99
N ASP A 683 30.78 2.02 30.80
CA ASP A 683 31.29 2.98 29.80
C ASP A 683 31.34 2.32 28.41
N ASP A 684 30.18 1.85 27.93
CA ASP A 684 30.07 1.16 26.65
C ASP A 684 29.93 2.18 25.53
N LYS A 685 31.02 2.41 24.78
CA LYS A 685 31.06 3.27 23.59
C LYS A 685 30.29 2.71 22.38
N GLY A 686 29.76 1.49 22.50
CA GLY A 686 29.00 0.79 21.46
C GLY A 686 29.90 0.29 20.33
N LEU A 687 29.66 0.82 19.13
CA LEU A 687 30.48 0.61 17.95
C LEU A 687 31.84 1.33 18.09
N PRO A 688 32.92 0.86 17.43
CA PRO A 688 34.16 1.60 17.37
C PRO A 688 34.00 2.94 16.66
N THR A 689 34.70 3.98 17.12
CA THR A 689 34.61 5.29 16.49
C THR A 689 35.20 5.26 15.08
N PRO A 690 34.68 6.05 14.12
CA PRO A 690 35.26 6.06 12.79
C PRO A 690 36.72 6.51 12.75
N GLN A 691 37.13 7.39 13.67
CA GLN A 691 38.53 7.78 13.83
C GLN A 691 39.41 6.57 14.16
N SER A 692 38.99 5.68 15.08
CA SER A 692 39.80 4.51 15.43
C SER A 692 39.93 3.53 14.26
N ILE A 693 38.90 3.43 13.42
CA ILE A 693 38.94 2.63 12.19
C ILE A 693 39.92 3.25 11.17
N ARG A 694 39.86 4.57 10.95
CA ARG A 694 40.82 5.28 10.09
C ARG A 694 42.26 5.09 10.55
N GLU A 695 42.51 5.15 11.85
CA GLU A 695 43.82 4.90 12.44
C GLU A 695 44.27 3.46 12.22
N ALA A 696 43.40 2.46 12.41
CA ALA A 696 43.72 1.05 12.17
C ALA A 696 44.04 0.76 10.68
N GLN A 697 43.33 1.40 9.75
CA GLN A 697 43.59 1.25 8.31
C GLN A 697 44.98 1.80 7.93
N ARG A 698 45.38 2.95 8.48
CA ARG A 698 46.72 3.54 8.23
C ARG A 698 47.84 2.60 8.67
N HIS A 699 47.71 1.97 9.83
CA HIS A 699 48.70 1.02 10.36
C HIS A 699 48.74 -0.32 9.60
N SER A 700 47.71 -0.65 8.83
CA SER A 700 47.66 -1.89 8.03
C SER A 700 48.31 -1.74 6.65
N VAL A 701 48.61 -0.51 6.23
CA VAL A 701 49.24 -0.16 4.94
C VAL A 701 50.75 0.10 5.09
N THR A 702 51.21 0.35 6.32
CA THR A 702 52.63 0.40 6.73
C THR A 702 53.12 -0.97 7.16
#